data_AF-A0AAW8SYH6-F1
#
_entry.id   AF-A0AAW8SYH6-F1
#
_cell.length_a   1.000
_cell.length_b   1.000
_cell.length_c   1.000
_cell.angle_alpha   90.00
_cell.angle_beta   90.00
_cell.angle_gamma   90.00
#
_symmetry.space_group_name_H-M   'P 1'
#
loop_
_entity.id
_entity.type
_entity.pdbx_description
1 polymer ?
#
loop_
_entity_poly.entity_id
_entity_poly.type
_entity_poly.pdbx_seq_one_letter_code
_entity_poly.pdbx_strand_id
1 'polypeptide(L)'
;MFKAKMNARFGFFLLLTLLLWGKSVFAYFIDFDLRLDNALQVFILLINPIATTMLFLSIFLFIRRTRAAYVTGYLIYLLLSILLFANVVYYQEFTDFLTIDTILGAGKVASGLGESAIRLFRPHDVLYFLDCIVVLVALLLKKIPLDTRPVRGKFAFITTIASLLFLLGNIALAETSRPGLLTRTFSRDYLVKYLGINAYTVYDGIKTYQVSQIRAQASPNDMAVIADKLKQQPKEKNEETFGLAKGKNIIYVHLESAHQFLIDYKLKDENGDEHEVMPFVNSLYHSNNSFSFDNFYHQVSAGKTSDAETLLENSLFGLNQGSLFSQLGGKNTFNAAPALLDQKLGYTTAAFHGNAGNFWNRNETYKKFGYQHFFDASYYKLDDENSFQYGLHDKPFFQQSVKYLEHLQQPFYAKFLAVSNHYPFSELPEAENGFPKVNTGDSTIDGYFATANYTDTAIKEFFDYLKASGLYENSMIVLYGDHYGISDSRIKDTKELFGKEDWTTFDAIQAQKVPLIIHIPGQDKGTINHTYGGQVDVLPTLLSLIGYESDHLMLLGQDLLSPNRDEVVAFRNGNFVTKDYSYHKGDVYDNQTGDLLNFSHPEIVESAKEVKKKVDEQLATSDQINNGDLLRFYYDSGIKPVKTEDINYKNSIKDLTDIEKELGEKSTSVYSHNNQHSTEELYKTRSYKEYTEEADK
;
A
#
# COMPACT_ATOMS: atom_id res chain seq x y z
N MET A 1 55.98 -15.58 -12.19
CA MET A 1 56.11 -14.14 -12.49
C MET A 1 54.78 -13.35 -12.50
N PHE A 2 53.59 -13.99 -12.46
CA PHE A 2 52.28 -13.31 -12.45
C PHE A 2 51.78 -12.88 -11.04
N LYS A 3 52.16 -13.61 -9.97
CA LYS A 3 51.80 -13.29 -8.57
C LYS A 3 52.48 -12.04 -7.99
N ALA A 4 53.55 -11.53 -8.60
CA ALA A 4 54.37 -10.43 -8.06
C ALA A 4 53.94 -9.03 -8.53
N LYS A 5 52.93 -8.90 -9.41
CA LYS A 5 52.51 -7.62 -10.01
C LYS A 5 51.12 -7.11 -9.61
N MET A 6 50.34 -7.85 -8.83
CA MET A 6 49.11 -7.31 -8.25
C MET A 6 49.45 -6.45 -7.03
N ASN A 7 49.22 -5.14 -7.13
CA ASN A 7 49.24 -4.23 -5.99
C ASN A 7 48.30 -4.79 -4.91
N ALA A 8 48.72 -4.86 -3.63
CA ALA A 8 47.86 -5.41 -2.58
C ALA A 8 46.57 -4.58 -2.39
N ARG A 9 46.54 -3.30 -2.79
CA ARG A 9 45.31 -2.51 -2.91
C ARG A 9 44.36 -3.02 -3.99
N PHE A 10 44.88 -3.50 -5.12
CA PHE A 10 44.06 -4.11 -6.16
C PHE A 10 43.59 -5.51 -5.74
N GLY A 11 44.40 -6.24 -4.98
CA GLY A 11 43.95 -7.46 -4.30
C GLY A 11 42.78 -7.21 -3.35
N PHE A 12 42.85 -6.13 -2.56
CA PHE A 12 41.73 -5.69 -1.70
C PHE A 12 40.48 -5.32 -2.51
N PHE A 13 40.63 -4.60 -3.63
CA PHE A 13 39.52 -4.31 -4.56
C PHE A 13 38.83 -5.58 -5.11
N LEU A 14 39.61 -6.58 -5.52
CA LEU A 14 39.06 -7.85 -6.01
C LEU A 14 38.38 -8.64 -4.90
N LEU A 15 38.96 -8.65 -3.68
CA LEU A 15 38.34 -9.30 -2.53
C LEU A 15 36.96 -8.70 -2.24
N LEU A 16 36.85 -7.38 -2.13
CA LEU A 16 35.57 -6.71 -1.89
C LEU A 16 34.56 -6.96 -3.01
N THR A 17 35.03 -6.94 -4.27
CA THR A 17 34.18 -7.24 -5.43
C THR A 17 33.60 -8.65 -5.37
N LEU A 18 34.44 -9.66 -5.08
CA LEU A 18 34.01 -11.05 -5.02
C LEU A 18 33.06 -11.33 -3.85
N LEU A 19 33.31 -10.73 -2.69
CA LEU A 19 32.43 -10.85 -1.53
C LEU A 19 31.05 -10.24 -1.81
N LEU A 20 31.02 -9.02 -2.36
CA LEU A 20 29.75 -8.36 -2.69
C LEU A 20 28.99 -9.12 -3.81
N TRP A 21 29.70 -9.60 -4.83
CA TRP A 21 29.11 -10.45 -5.87
C TRP A 21 28.48 -11.72 -5.29
N GLY A 22 29.21 -12.45 -4.44
CA GLY A 22 28.73 -13.69 -3.83
C GLY A 22 27.45 -13.48 -3.01
N LYS A 23 27.38 -12.43 -2.18
CA LYS A 23 26.16 -12.13 -1.42
C LYS A 23 25.02 -11.61 -2.28
N SER A 24 25.28 -10.89 -3.38
CA SER A 24 24.23 -10.50 -4.33
C SER A 24 23.63 -11.71 -5.02
N VAL A 25 24.47 -12.67 -5.44
CA VAL A 25 23.99 -13.94 -6.01
C VAL A 25 23.18 -14.72 -4.98
N PHE A 26 23.62 -14.78 -3.72
CA PHE A 26 22.86 -15.39 -2.64
C PHE A 26 21.46 -14.77 -2.50
N ALA A 27 21.36 -13.44 -2.42
CA ALA A 27 20.07 -12.74 -2.36
C ALA A 27 19.15 -13.07 -3.54
N TYR A 28 19.70 -13.17 -4.75
CA TYR A 28 18.91 -13.41 -5.96
C TYR A 28 18.27 -14.79 -6.03
N PHE A 29 18.85 -15.79 -5.36
CA PHE A 29 18.34 -17.17 -5.38
C PHE A 29 17.61 -17.56 -4.10
N ILE A 30 17.85 -16.86 -2.99
CA ILE A 30 17.28 -17.19 -1.68
C ILE A 30 16.16 -16.24 -1.28
N ASP A 31 16.32 -14.94 -1.51
CA ASP A 31 15.41 -13.93 -0.98
C ASP A 31 14.50 -13.31 -2.05
N PHE A 32 14.92 -13.26 -3.33
CA PHE A 32 14.12 -12.67 -4.40
C PHE A 32 13.46 -13.72 -5.29
N ASP A 33 12.18 -13.51 -5.63
CA ASP A 33 11.45 -14.32 -6.60
C ASP A 33 11.63 -13.77 -8.02
N LEU A 34 12.84 -13.96 -8.56
CA LEU A 34 13.19 -13.56 -9.91
C LEU A 34 12.97 -14.73 -10.87
N ARG A 35 11.83 -14.76 -11.57
CA ARG A 35 11.56 -15.79 -12.60
C ARG A 35 12.65 -15.80 -13.68
N LEU A 36 13.27 -16.98 -13.88
CA LEU A 36 14.33 -17.23 -14.86
C LEU A 36 13.83 -18.21 -15.94
N ASP A 37 13.59 -17.69 -17.15
CA ASP A 37 12.96 -18.47 -18.21
C ASP A 37 13.96 -19.29 -19.04
N ASN A 38 15.23 -18.89 -19.05
CA ASN A 38 16.25 -19.52 -19.87
C ASN A 38 17.68 -19.28 -19.35
N ALA A 39 18.64 -20.04 -19.89
CA ALA A 39 20.05 -19.98 -19.50
C ALA A 39 20.70 -18.60 -19.72
N LEU A 40 20.26 -17.83 -20.72
CA LEU A 40 20.77 -16.48 -20.96
C LEU A 40 20.37 -15.54 -19.82
N GLN A 41 19.14 -15.65 -19.31
CA GLN A 41 18.70 -14.85 -18.15
C GLN A 41 19.49 -15.22 -16.88
N VAL A 42 19.72 -16.51 -16.63
CA VAL A 42 20.57 -16.96 -15.50
C VAL A 42 21.98 -16.39 -15.63
N PHE A 43 22.55 -16.44 -16.84
CA PHE A 43 23.88 -15.88 -17.10
C PHE A 43 23.94 -14.37 -16.85
N ILE A 44 22.95 -13.61 -17.35
CA ILE A 44 22.87 -12.16 -17.13
C ILE A 44 22.74 -11.86 -15.64
N LEU A 45 21.87 -12.58 -14.92
CA LEU A 45 21.66 -12.41 -13.48
C LEU A 45 22.97 -12.58 -12.69
N LEU A 46 23.80 -13.58 -13.05
CA LEU A 46 25.07 -13.86 -12.37
C LEU A 46 26.14 -12.77 -12.62
N ILE A 47 26.14 -12.13 -13.79
CA ILE A 47 27.15 -11.12 -14.13
C ILE A 47 26.74 -9.69 -13.76
N ASN A 48 25.42 -9.42 -13.63
CA ASN A 48 24.91 -8.08 -13.43
C ASN A 48 25.49 -7.33 -12.20
N PRO A 49 25.78 -7.98 -11.05
CA PRO A 49 26.26 -7.24 -9.87
C PRO A 49 27.71 -6.80 -10.04
N ILE A 50 28.48 -7.49 -10.88
CA ILE A 50 29.93 -7.34 -10.99
C ILE A 50 30.27 -5.96 -11.55
N ALA A 51 29.62 -5.54 -12.64
CA ALA A 51 29.95 -4.31 -13.34
C ALA A 51 29.78 -3.07 -12.47
N THR A 52 28.64 -2.95 -11.79
CA THR A 52 28.34 -1.82 -10.91
C THR A 52 29.15 -1.86 -9.62
N THR A 53 29.37 -3.04 -9.03
CA THR A 53 30.24 -3.22 -7.87
C THR A 53 31.65 -2.73 -8.17
N MET A 54 32.23 -3.17 -9.29
CA MET A 54 33.57 -2.75 -9.71
C MET A 54 33.63 -1.25 -9.98
N LEU A 55 32.58 -0.68 -10.58
CA LEU A 55 32.49 0.76 -10.86
C LEU A 55 32.51 1.59 -9.57
N PHE A 56 31.70 1.25 -8.57
CA PHE A 56 31.69 1.98 -7.30
C PHE A 56 32.97 1.76 -6.50
N LEU A 57 33.47 0.53 -6.43
CA LEU A 57 34.72 0.24 -5.70
C LEU A 57 35.96 0.81 -6.39
N SER A 58 35.94 1.11 -7.71
CA SER A 58 37.11 1.70 -8.37
C SER A 58 37.44 3.11 -7.85
N ILE A 59 36.48 3.81 -7.23
CA ILE A 59 36.64 5.15 -6.66
C ILE A 59 37.80 5.20 -5.66
N PHE A 60 37.92 4.20 -4.77
CA PHE A 60 38.98 4.23 -3.75
C PHE A 60 40.39 4.01 -4.34
N LEU A 61 40.50 3.47 -5.56
CA LEU A 61 41.78 3.27 -6.25
C LEU A 61 42.45 4.60 -6.63
N PHE A 62 41.69 5.69 -6.74
CA PHE A 62 42.23 7.04 -6.98
C PHE A 62 42.84 7.68 -5.73
N ILE A 63 42.55 7.15 -4.54
CA ILE A 63 42.99 7.71 -3.27
C ILE A 63 44.44 7.33 -2.99
N ARG A 64 45.31 8.35 -2.94
CA ARG A 64 46.76 8.14 -2.71
C ARG A 64 47.07 7.74 -1.27
N ARG A 65 46.48 8.44 -0.30
CA ARG A 65 46.73 8.22 1.13
C ARG A 65 46.26 6.83 1.55
N THR A 66 47.17 5.99 2.05
CA THR A 66 46.92 4.57 2.34
C THR A 66 45.70 4.34 3.21
N ARG A 67 45.67 4.91 4.43
CA ARG A 67 44.54 4.69 5.35
C ARG A 67 43.22 5.15 4.76
N ALA A 68 43.22 6.31 4.08
CA ALA A 68 42.02 6.83 3.44
C ALA A 68 41.52 5.88 2.32
N ALA A 69 42.41 5.30 1.51
CA ALA A 69 42.01 4.38 0.44
C ALA A 69 41.31 3.12 0.99
N TYR A 70 41.88 2.47 2.01
CA TYR A 70 41.27 1.27 2.60
C TYR A 70 39.98 1.59 3.37
N VAL A 71 39.94 2.71 4.09
CA VAL A 71 38.72 3.18 4.77
C VAL A 71 37.62 3.49 3.75
N THR A 72 37.91 4.25 2.69
CA THR A 72 36.92 4.53 1.65
C THR A 72 36.46 3.27 0.93
N GLY A 73 37.37 2.35 0.60
CA GLY A 73 36.99 1.07 -0.02
C GLY A 73 36.06 0.25 0.87
N TYR A 74 36.38 0.16 2.17
CA TYR A 74 35.51 -0.51 3.15
C TYR A 74 34.16 0.21 3.31
N LEU A 75 34.13 1.54 3.39
CA LEU A 75 32.89 2.31 3.52
C LEU A 75 31.97 2.14 2.30
N ILE A 76 32.51 2.19 1.08
CA ILE A 76 31.72 1.94 -0.14
C ILE A 76 31.15 0.53 -0.11
N TYR A 77 31.97 -0.47 0.21
CA TYR A 77 31.52 -1.86 0.33
C TYR A 77 30.46 -2.07 1.42
N LEU A 78 30.59 -1.40 2.57
CA LEU A 78 29.60 -1.42 3.64
C LEU A 78 28.28 -0.78 3.19
N LEU A 79 28.33 0.38 2.54
CA LEU A 79 27.13 1.06 2.02
C LEU A 79 26.41 0.23 0.96
N LEU A 80 27.14 -0.41 0.04
CA LEU A 80 26.55 -1.31 -0.95
C LEU A 80 25.95 -2.57 -0.29
N SER A 81 26.57 -3.08 0.79
CA SER A 81 26.02 -4.19 1.57
C SER A 81 24.75 -3.79 2.31
N ILE A 82 24.70 -2.58 2.88
CA ILE A 82 23.48 -2.02 3.49
C ILE A 82 22.38 -1.85 2.45
N LEU A 83 22.69 -1.34 1.25
CA LEU A 83 21.71 -1.18 0.18
C LEU A 83 21.12 -2.53 -0.27
N LEU A 84 21.97 -3.54 -0.45
CA LEU A 84 21.53 -4.91 -0.77
C LEU A 84 20.64 -5.47 0.34
N PHE A 85 21.08 -5.38 1.59
CA PHE A 85 20.34 -5.89 2.73
C PHE A 85 18.99 -5.17 2.91
N ALA A 86 18.96 -3.85 2.76
CA ALA A 86 17.72 -3.09 2.83
C ALA A 86 16.72 -3.53 1.75
N ASN A 87 17.19 -3.86 0.54
CA ASN A 87 16.34 -4.43 -0.50
C ASN A 87 15.86 -5.85 -0.15
N VAL A 88 16.68 -6.68 0.50
CA VAL A 88 16.27 -8.01 0.97
C VAL A 88 15.12 -7.91 1.96
N VAL A 89 15.27 -7.12 3.02
CA VAL A 89 14.23 -6.92 4.04
C VAL A 89 12.96 -6.33 3.42
N TYR A 90 13.11 -5.34 2.53
CA TYR A 90 11.96 -4.74 1.86
C TYR A 90 11.25 -5.74 0.93
N TYR A 91 12.00 -6.56 0.18
CA TYR A 91 11.40 -7.54 -0.73
C TYR A 91 10.67 -8.66 0.02
N GLN A 92 11.18 -9.10 1.18
CA GLN A 92 10.53 -10.12 2.00
C GLN A 92 9.12 -9.71 2.45
N GLU A 93 8.87 -8.41 2.63
CA GLU A 93 7.57 -7.89 3.08
C GLU A 93 6.69 -7.40 1.92
N PHE A 94 7.29 -6.69 0.96
CA PHE A 94 6.54 -6.01 -0.11
C PHE A 94 6.56 -6.75 -1.45
N THR A 95 7.36 -7.83 -1.57
CA THR A 95 7.63 -8.54 -2.85
C THR A 95 8.02 -7.55 -3.96
N ASP A 96 8.78 -6.51 -3.59
CA ASP A 96 9.16 -5.40 -4.46
C ASP A 96 10.51 -4.81 -4.01
N PHE A 97 11.12 -3.93 -4.80
CA PHE A 97 12.45 -3.36 -4.55
C PHE A 97 12.40 -1.91 -4.07
N LEU A 98 13.38 -1.50 -3.26
CA LEU A 98 13.49 -0.15 -2.71
C LEU A 98 13.81 0.89 -3.79
N THR A 99 12.98 1.92 -3.85
CA THR A 99 13.17 3.10 -4.72
C THR A 99 13.86 4.24 -3.96
N ILE A 100 14.45 5.18 -4.69
CA ILE A 100 15.04 6.39 -4.12
C ILE A 100 13.99 7.21 -3.38
N ASP A 101 12.78 7.32 -3.92
CA ASP A 101 11.69 8.05 -3.27
C ASP A 101 11.24 7.38 -1.97
N THR A 102 11.21 6.04 -1.90
CA THR A 102 10.94 5.32 -0.64
C THR A 102 12.02 5.62 0.39
N ILE A 103 13.31 5.65 -0.01
CA ILE A 103 14.42 6.00 0.88
C ILE A 103 14.29 7.44 1.39
N LEU A 104 13.97 8.40 0.51
CA LEU A 104 13.77 9.81 0.89
C LEU A 104 12.50 10.03 1.73
N GLY A 105 11.48 9.19 1.54
CA GLY A 105 10.21 9.22 2.26
C GLY A 105 10.22 8.52 3.61
N ALA A 106 11.23 7.69 3.90
CA ALA A 106 11.29 6.86 5.11
C ALA A 106 11.09 7.66 6.42
N GLY A 107 11.56 8.91 6.48
CA GLY A 107 11.37 9.78 7.65
C GLY A 107 9.89 10.10 7.97
N LYS A 108 8.99 10.00 6.99
CA LYS A 108 7.54 10.24 7.15
C LYS A 108 6.78 9.04 7.70
N VAL A 109 7.43 7.89 7.78
CA VAL A 109 6.89 6.62 8.30
C VAL A 109 7.76 6.02 9.42
N ALA A 110 8.87 6.69 9.76
CA ALA A 110 9.91 6.16 10.65
C ALA A 110 9.44 5.85 12.09
N SER A 111 8.44 6.57 12.61
CA SER A 111 7.89 6.31 13.96
C SER A 111 7.25 4.92 14.08
N GLY A 112 6.83 4.31 12.97
CA GLY A 112 6.20 2.99 12.92
C GLY A 112 7.09 1.85 12.42
N LEU A 113 8.38 2.07 12.14
CA LEU A 113 9.23 1.05 11.49
C LEU A 113 10.10 0.24 12.46
N GLY A 114 10.36 0.74 13.68
CA GLY A 114 11.40 0.19 14.56
C GLY A 114 11.24 -1.29 14.93
N GLU A 115 10.12 -1.65 15.54
CA GLU A 115 9.89 -3.01 16.04
C GLU A 115 9.52 -3.99 14.92
N SER A 116 8.65 -3.57 14.00
CA SER A 116 8.30 -4.33 12.79
C SER A 116 9.54 -4.68 11.95
N ALA A 117 10.51 -3.78 11.81
CA ALA A 117 11.75 -4.05 11.08
C ALA A 117 12.62 -5.14 11.75
N ILE A 118 12.59 -5.26 13.08
CA ILE A 118 13.32 -6.32 13.80
C ILE A 118 12.67 -7.68 13.55
N ARG A 119 11.33 -7.73 13.50
CA ARG A 119 10.57 -8.98 13.27
C ARG A 119 10.63 -9.48 11.82
N LEU A 120 11.06 -8.64 10.88
CA LEU A 120 11.34 -9.06 9.50
C LEU A 120 12.65 -9.84 9.36
N PHE A 121 13.55 -9.79 10.35
CA PHE A 121 14.84 -10.49 10.25
C PHE A 121 14.66 -12.00 10.23
N ARG A 122 15.16 -12.64 9.17
CA ARG A 122 15.33 -14.09 9.07
C ARG A 122 16.69 -14.50 9.63
N PRO A 123 16.85 -15.71 10.19
CA PRO A 123 18.12 -16.15 10.78
C PRO A 123 19.32 -16.08 9.82
N HIS A 124 19.12 -16.26 8.51
CA HIS A 124 20.20 -16.18 7.52
C HIS A 124 20.62 -14.75 7.16
N ASP A 125 19.86 -13.73 7.56
CA ASP A 125 20.15 -12.33 7.23
C ASP A 125 21.49 -11.84 7.80
N VAL A 126 21.97 -12.46 8.89
CA VAL A 126 23.30 -12.20 9.46
C VAL A 126 24.44 -12.44 8.46
N LEU A 127 24.23 -13.29 7.46
CA LEU A 127 25.23 -13.59 6.42
C LEU A 127 25.55 -12.35 5.57
N TYR A 128 24.63 -11.39 5.44
CA TYR A 128 24.84 -10.17 4.67
C TYR A 128 25.87 -9.22 5.28
N PHE A 129 26.12 -9.33 6.59
CA PHE A 129 27.08 -8.50 7.32
C PHE A 129 28.27 -9.27 7.90
N LEU A 130 28.24 -10.60 7.92
CA LEU A 130 29.31 -11.43 8.47
C LEU A 130 30.66 -11.14 7.79
N ASP A 131 30.68 -11.04 6.47
CA ASP A 131 31.88 -10.71 5.69
C ASP A 131 32.36 -9.27 5.91
N CYS A 132 31.44 -8.31 6.11
CA CYS A 132 31.79 -6.94 6.52
C CYS A 132 32.55 -6.93 7.85
N ILE A 133 32.07 -7.69 8.84
CA ILE A 133 32.73 -7.83 10.15
C ILE A 133 34.10 -8.49 9.97
N VAL A 134 34.18 -9.60 9.22
CA VAL A 134 35.44 -10.31 8.97
C VAL A 134 36.48 -9.41 8.29
N VAL A 135 36.08 -8.64 7.27
CA VAL A 135 36.98 -7.69 6.58
C VAL A 135 37.45 -6.59 7.53
N LEU A 136 36.54 -6.01 8.33
CA LEU A 136 36.89 -4.98 9.31
C LEU A 136 37.89 -5.50 10.35
N VAL A 137 37.60 -6.66 10.94
CA VAL A 137 38.49 -7.31 11.92
C VAL A 137 39.83 -7.64 11.29
N ALA A 138 39.87 -8.15 10.05
CA ALA A 138 41.10 -8.44 9.33
C ALA A 138 41.95 -7.18 9.04
N LEU A 139 41.31 -6.03 8.80
CA LEU A 139 41.99 -4.73 8.68
C LEU A 139 42.55 -4.25 10.04
N LEU A 140 41.74 -4.34 11.11
CA LEU A 140 42.14 -3.91 12.47
C LEU A 140 43.28 -4.78 13.04
N LEU A 141 43.21 -6.09 12.85
CA LEU A 141 44.23 -7.06 13.25
C LEU A 141 45.42 -7.11 12.28
N LYS A 142 45.46 -6.25 11.26
CA LYS A 142 46.53 -6.17 10.24
C LYS A 142 46.80 -7.48 9.51
N LYS A 143 45.81 -8.38 9.44
CA LYS A 143 45.84 -9.60 8.61
C LYS A 143 45.76 -9.28 7.12
N ILE A 144 45.12 -8.15 6.78
CA ILE A 144 45.21 -7.53 5.46
C ILE A 144 46.28 -6.43 5.51
N PRO A 145 47.46 -6.62 4.87
CA PRO A 145 48.53 -5.65 4.92
C PRO A 145 48.18 -4.39 4.14
N LEU A 146 48.32 -3.23 4.78
CA LEU A 146 48.05 -1.93 4.15
C LEU A 146 49.19 -1.54 3.19
N ASP A 147 49.04 -1.85 1.90
CA ASP A 147 50.03 -1.46 0.89
C ASP A 147 50.13 0.07 0.75
N THR A 148 51.31 0.61 1.01
CA THR A 148 51.58 2.05 0.96
C THR A 148 51.69 2.59 -0.47
N ARG A 149 51.86 1.71 -1.47
CA ARG A 149 52.00 2.09 -2.87
C ARG A 149 50.62 2.38 -3.47
N PRO A 150 50.36 3.62 -3.91
CA PRO A 150 49.11 3.93 -4.57
C PRO A 150 48.99 3.19 -5.90
N VAL A 151 47.74 2.89 -6.29
CA VAL A 151 47.46 2.44 -7.65
C VAL A 151 47.77 3.59 -8.60
N ARG A 152 48.43 3.29 -9.73
CA ARG A 152 48.73 4.31 -10.73
C ARG A 152 47.41 4.87 -11.25
N GLY A 153 47.25 6.20 -11.31
CA GLY A 153 46.00 6.84 -11.75
C GLY A 153 45.49 6.33 -13.10
N LYS A 154 46.40 6.05 -14.05
CA LYS A 154 46.06 5.40 -15.34
C LYS A 154 45.40 4.03 -15.16
N PHE A 155 45.85 3.23 -14.20
CA PHE A 155 45.29 1.90 -13.93
C PHE A 155 43.94 1.98 -13.22
N ALA A 156 43.77 2.90 -12.27
CA ALA A 156 42.47 3.20 -11.66
C ALA A 156 41.46 3.65 -12.73
N PHE A 157 41.88 4.55 -13.62
CA PHE A 157 41.08 5.01 -14.76
C PHE A 157 40.70 3.86 -15.70
N ILE A 158 41.67 3.02 -16.10
CA ILE A 158 41.38 1.83 -16.94
C ILE A 158 40.39 0.90 -16.24
N THR A 159 40.49 0.70 -14.92
CA THR A 159 39.55 -0.14 -14.16
C THR A 159 38.14 0.46 -14.19
N THR A 160 37.99 1.76 -13.99
CA THR A 160 36.70 2.45 -14.10
C THR A 160 36.11 2.34 -15.51
N ILE A 161 36.89 2.62 -16.55
CA ILE A 161 36.43 2.51 -17.94
C ILE A 161 36.06 1.07 -18.30
N ALA A 162 36.84 0.09 -17.87
CA ALA A 162 36.52 -1.31 -18.07
C ALA A 162 35.20 -1.70 -17.36
N SER A 163 34.95 -1.18 -16.16
CA SER A 163 33.71 -1.40 -15.42
C SER A 163 32.51 -0.77 -16.14
N LEU A 164 32.68 0.44 -16.69
CA LEU A 164 31.65 1.10 -17.50
C LEU A 164 31.35 0.35 -18.80
N LEU A 165 32.38 -0.10 -19.52
CA LEU A 165 32.20 -0.90 -20.73
C LEU A 165 31.53 -2.24 -20.43
N PHE A 166 31.86 -2.85 -19.29
CA PHE A 166 31.21 -4.08 -18.85
C PHE A 166 29.74 -3.84 -18.46
N LEU A 167 29.43 -2.71 -17.83
CA LEU A 167 28.05 -2.29 -17.54
C LEU A 167 27.25 -2.06 -18.83
N LEU A 168 27.84 -1.36 -19.81
CA LEU A 168 27.21 -1.15 -21.12
C LEU A 168 27.01 -2.48 -21.87
N GLY A 169 27.98 -3.39 -21.79
CA GLY A 169 27.86 -4.74 -22.33
C GLY A 169 26.73 -5.52 -21.67
N ASN A 170 26.59 -5.43 -20.33
CA ASN A 170 25.48 -6.04 -19.61
C ASN A 170 24.12 -5.45 -20.04
N ILE A 171 24.01 -4.12 -20.15
CA ILE A 171 22.80 -3.45 -20.65
C ILE A 171 22.46 -3.88 -22.08
N ALA A 172 23.46 -3.99 -22.96
CA ALA A 172 23.26 -4.44 -24.34
C ALA A 172 22.76 -5.90 -24.38
N LEU A 173 23.33 -6.79 -23.58
CA LEU A 173 22.87 -8.18 -23.43
C LEU A 173 21.46 -8.26 -22.83
N ALA A 174 21.15 -7.38 -21.89
CA ALA A 174 19.81 -7.28 -21.31
C ALA A 174 18.78 -6.82 -22.37
N GLU A 175 19.12 -5.84 -23.20
CA GLU A 175 18.26 -5.32 -24.27
C GLU A 175 18.03 -6.36 -25.39
N THR A 176 19.01 -7.22 -25.70
CA THR A 176 18.80 -8.31 -26.66
C THR A 176 17.89 -9.40 -26.10
N SER A 177 17.98 -9.68 -24.79
CA SER A 177 17.09 -10.62 -24.11
C SER A 177 15.69 -10.04 -23.88
N ARG A 178 15.58 -8.73 -23.65
CA ARG A 178 14.32 -8.02 -23.40
C ARG A 178 14.33 -6.62 -24.05
N PRO A 179 13.88 -6.50 -25.31
CA PRO A 179 13.86 -5.21 -26.00
C PRO A 179 12.97 -4.17 -25.31
N GLY A 180 13.49 -2.95 -25.19
CA GLY A 180 12.86 -1.82 -24.54
C GLY A 180 13.00 -1.80 -23.02
N LEU A 181 13.96 -2.52 -22.43
CA LEU A 181 14.05 -2.75 -20.98
C LEU A 181 14.02 -1.45 -20.16
N LEU A 182 14.68 -0.40 -20.67
CA LEU A 182 14.79 0.91 -20.01
C LEU A 182 13.72 1.92 -20.44
N THR A 183 12.95 1.62 -21.49
CA THR A 183 12.03 2.57 -22.13
C THR A 183 10.57 2.20 -21.97
N ARG A 184 10.25 0.92 -21.84
CA ARG A 184 8.91 0.44 -21.51
C ARG A 184 8.86 0.25 -19.99
N THR A 185 7.83 0.81 -19.35
CA THR A 185 7.64 0.74 -17.89
C THR A 185 7.40 -0.72 -17.48
N PHE A 186 8.46 -1.46 -17.20
CA PHE A 186 8.41 -2.87 -16.77
C PHE A 186 8.42 -2.99 -15.24
N SER A 187 8.01 -4.15 -14.72
CA SER A 187 8.16 -4.45 -13.29
C SER A 187 9.63 -4.41 -12.86
N ARG A 188 9.87 -4.01 -11.61
CA ARG A 188 11.23 -3.84 -11.07
C ARG A 188 12.00 -5.15 -11.00
N ASP A 189 11.30 -6.28 -10.86
CA ASP A 189 11.86 -7.62 -11.01
C ASP A 189 12.68 -7.75 -12.30
N TYR A 190 12.17 -7.24 -13.42
CA TYR A 190 12.92 -7.26 -14.68
C TYR A 190 14.16 -6.37 -14.62
N LEU A 191 14.05 -5.16 -14.06
CA LEU A 191 15.20 -4.25 -13.95
C LEU A 191 16.29 -4.84 -13.05
N VAL A 192 15.94 -5.40 -11.89
CA VAL A 192 16.90 -6.02 -10.98
C VAL A 192 17.47 -7.31 -11.57
N LYS A 193 16.65 -8.16 -12.19
CA LYS A 193 17.10 -9.38 -12.88
C LYS A 193 18.17 -9.09 -13.93
N TYR A 194 17.98 -8.04 -14.73
CA TYR A 194 18.85 -7.75 -15.85
C TYR A 194 20.03 -6.81 -15.50
N LEU A 195 19.83 -5.85 -14.59
CA LEU A 195 20.80 -4.79 -14.31
C LEU A 195 21.48 -4.93 -12.95
N GLY A 196 20.84 -5.62 -12.00
CA GLY A 196 21.26 -5.72 -10.61
C GLY A 196 20.81 -4.52 -9.76
N ILE A 197 20.77 -4.71 -8.44
CA ILE A 197 20.26 -3.72 -7.48
C ILE A 197 20.97 -2.37 -7.62
N ASN A 198 22.31 -2.37 -7.68
CA ASN A 198 23.08 -1.12 -7.76
C ASN A 198 22.76 -0.30 -9.02
N ALA A 199 22.58 -0.96 -10.17
CA ALA A 199 22.23 -0.27 -11.41
C ALA A 199 20.78 0.19 -11.38
N TYR A 200 19.88 -0.67 -10.86
CA TYR A 200 18.48 -0.35 -10.65
C TYR A 200 18.32 0.89 -9.77
N THR A 201 18.98 0.98 -8.61
CA THR A 201 18.92 2.15 -7.72
C THR A 201 19.37 3.44 -8.40
N VAL A 202 20.39 3.39 -9.27
CA VAL A 202 20.81 4.55 -10.06
C VAL A 202 19.78 4.92 -11.13
N TYR A 203 19.26 3.92 -11.86
CA TYR A 203 18.20 4.11 -12.85
C TYR A 203 16.95 4.75 -12.21
N ASP A 204 16.57 4.26 -11.04
CA ASP A 204 15.46 4.74 -10.25
C ASP A 204 15.64 6.20 -9.84
N GLY A 205 16.81 6.58 -9.32
CA GLY A 205 17.11 7.99 -9.01
C GLY A 205 17.08 8.92 -10.23
N ILE A 206 17.49 8.45 -11.40
CA ILE A 206 17.34 9.20 -12.65
C ILE A 206 15.87 9.35 -13.01
N LYS A 207 15.05 8.30 -12.82
CA LYS A 207 13.60 8.35 -13.07
C LYS A 207 12.89 9.31 -12.12
N THR A 208 13.20 9.28 -10.82
CA THR A 208 12.71 10.26 -9.84
C THR A 208 13.01 11.70 -10.29
N TYR A 209 14.23 11.96 -10.76
CA TYR A 209 14.58 13.29 -11.28
C TYR A 209 13.79 13.65 -12.56
N GLN A 210 13.62 12.70 -13.48
CA GLN A 210 12.81 12.89 -14.69
C GLN A 210 11.35 13.21 -14.36
N VAL A 211 10.75 12.55 -13.37
CA VAL A 211 9.39 12.83 -12.90
C VAL A 211 9.26 14.29 -12.43
N SER A 212 10.24 14.81 -11.71
CA SER A 212 10.26 16.24 -11.34
C SER A 212 10.29 17.18 -12.54
N GLN A 213 10.94 16.79 -13.65
CA GLN A 213 10.95 17.56 -14.89
C GLN A 213 9.62 17.45 -15.65
N ILE A 214 8.99 16.25 -15.67
CA ILE A 214 7.67 16.03 -16.27
C ILE A 214 6.65 17.00 -15.68
N ARG A 215 6.61 17.16 -14.36
CA ARG A 215 5.72 18.14 -13.70
C ARG A 215 5.94 19.58 -14.17
N ALA A 216 7.19 19.97 -14.41
CA ALA A 216 7.54 21.31 -14.87
C ALA A 216 7.16 21.54 -16.35
N GLN A 217 7.14 20.47 -17.15
CA GLN A 217 6.80 20.50 -18.58
C GLN A 217 5.32 20.23 -18.87
N ALA A 218 4.58 19.69 -17.90
CA ALA A 218 3.18 19.34 -18.03
C ALA A 218 2.32 20.54 -18.45
N SER A 219 1.47 20.33 -19.45
CA SER A 219 0.71 21.36 -20.14
C SER A 219 -0.81 21.14 -20.06
N PRO A 220 -1.62 22.18 -20.30
CA PRO A 220 -3.08 22.03 -20.43
C PRO A 220 -3.50 21.05 -21.54
N ASN A 221 -2.70 20.93 -22.60
CA ASN A 221 -2.99 20.01 -23.71
C ASN A 221 -2.88 18.54 -23.27
N ASP A 222 -1.91 18.22 -22.41
CA ASP A 222 -1.77 16.86 -21.86
C ASP A 222 -3.02 16.45 -21.08
N MET A 223 -3.57 17.37 -20.28
CA MET A 223 -4.82 17.16 -19.56
C MET A 223 -6.01 17.04 -20.50
N ALA A 224 -6.10 17.89 -21.54
CA ALA A 224 -7.20 17.84 -22.50
C ALA A 224 -7.30 16.48 -23.22
N VAL A 225 -6.16 15.92 -23.67
CA VAL A 225 -6.10 14.61 -24.31
C VAL A 225 -6.61 13.50 -23.38
N ILE A 226 -6.21 13.54 -22.10
CA ILE A 226 -6.67 12.57 -21.11
C ILE A 226 -8.17 12.75 -20.84
N ALA A 227 -8.63 13.98 -20.68
CA ALA A 227 -10.03 14.28 -20.41
C ALA A 227 -10.94 13.81 -21.55
N ASP A 228 -10.57 14.07 -22.80
CA ASP A 228 -11.33 13.62 -23.96
C ASP A 228 -11.40 12.09 -24.03
N LYS A 229 -10.30 11.40 -23.70
CA LYS A 229 -10.28 9.93 -23.62
C LYS A 229 -11.23 9.40 -22.53
N LEU A 230 -11.17 9.95 -21.32
CA LEU A 230 -11.98 9.49 -20.19
C LEU A 230 -13.48 9.85 -20.34
N LYS A 231 -13.80 10.97 -20.98
CA LYS A 231 -15.19 11.36 -21.30
C LYS A 231 -15.84 10.45 -22.35
N GLN A 232 -15.05 9.81 -23.20
CA GLN A 232 -15.54 8.88 -24.23
C GLN A 232 -15.74 7.45 -23.72
N GLN A 233 -15.26 7.12 -22.52
CA GLN A 233 -15.49 5.81 -21.92
C GLN A 233 -16.98 5.64 -21.61
N PRO A 234 -17.58 4.47 -21.91
CA PRO A 234 -18.97 4.22 -21.59
C PRO A 234 -19.17 4.22 -20.07
N LYS A 235 -20.09 5.08 -19.61
CA LYS A 235 -20.50 5.19 -18.20
C LYS A 235 -21.99 4.95 -18.14
N GLU A 236 -22.38 3.68 -18.05
CA GLU A 236 -23.79 3.33 -17.85
C GLU A 236 -24.15 3.43 -16.38
N LYS A 237 -25.30 4.05 -16.10
CA LYS A 237 -25.85 4.15 -14.75
C LYS A 237 -26.80 3.00 -14.50
N ASN A 238 -26.80 2.50 -13.28
CA ASN A 238 -27.86 1.62 -12.82
C ASN A 238 -29.03 2.47 -12.28
N GLU A 239 -30.09 2.61 -13.07
CA GLU A 239 -31.29 3.37 -12.71
C GLU A 239 -31.98 2.85 -11.42
N GLU A 240 -31.77 1.58 -11.04
CA GLU A 240 -32.37 1.02 -9.84
C GLU A 240 -31.64 1.43 -8.55
N THR A 241 -30.34 1.73 -8.63
CA THR A 241 -29.50 2.06 -7.47
C THR A 241 -29.06 3.53 -7.45
N PHE A 242 -29.17 4.24 -8.57
CA PHE A 242 -28.81 5.65 -8.66
C PHE A 242 -29.63 6.51 -7.68
N GLY A 243 -28.95 7.23 -6.79
CA GLY A 243 -29.59 8.08 -5.79
C GLY A 243 -30.24 7.36 -4.60
N LEU A 244 -30.03 6.05 -4.43
CA LEU A 244 -30.57 5.27 -3.30
C LEU A 244 -30.16 5.81 -1.92
N ALA A 245 -28.98 6.44 -1.82
CA ALA A 245 -28.43 7.04 -0.62
C ALA A 245 -28.43 8.58 -0.65
N LYS A 246 -29.22 9.20 -1.54
CA LYS A 246 -29.23 10.67 -1.70
C LYS A 246 -29.56 11.38 -0.39
N GLY A 247 -28.66 12.26 0.03
CA GLY A 247 -28.82 13.10 1.24
C GLY A 247 -28.52 12.40 2.56
N LYS A 248 -28.14 11.11 2.54
CA LYS A 248 -27.65 10.40 3.74
C LYS A 248 -26.24 10.86 4.10
N ASN A 249 -25.87 10.74 5.37
CA ASN A 249 -24.47 10.79 5.74
C ASN A 249 -23.69 9.64 5.10
N ILE A 250 -22.39 9.78 4.97
CA ILE A 250 -21.50 8.76 4.45
C ILE A 250 -20.46 8.47 5.52
N ILE A 251 -20.40 7.23 5.99
CA ILE A 251 -19.45 6.79 7.02
C ILE A 251 -18.58 5.69 6.42
N TYR A 252 -17.31 5.99 6.18
CA TYR A 252 -16.31 4.98 5.86
C TYR A 252 -15.73 4.37 7.14
N VAL A 253 -15.76 3.05 7.22
CA VAL A 253 -15.08 2.26 8.25
C VAL A 253 -13.98 1.45 7.56
N HIS A 254 -12.74 1.85 7.79
CA HIS A 254 -11.56 1.19 7.25
C HIS A 254 -11.22 -0.06 8.06
N LEU A 255 -11.07 -1.20 7.39
CA LEU A 255 -10.68 -2.48 7.97
C LEU A 255 -9.19 -2.71 7.64
N GLU A 256 -8.31 -2.24 8.52
CA GLU A 256 -6.86 -2.35 8.34
C GLU A 256 -6.45 -3.81 8.11
N SER A 257 -5.70 -4.04 7.03
CA SER A 257 -5.08 -5.33 6.70
C SER A 257 -6.07 -6.52 6.66
N ALA A 258 -7.35 -6.27 6.39
CA ALA A 258 -8.39 -7.28 6.35
C ALA A 258 -8.47 -7.96 4.96
N HIS A 259 -8.26 -9.28 4.92
CA HIS A 259 -8.51 -10.08 3.72
C HIS A 259 -9.99 -10.47 3.61
N GLN A 260 -10.46 -10.68 2.38
CA GLN A 260 -11.81 -11.20 2.12
C GLN A 260 -12.03 -12.58 2.75
N PHE A 261 -10.98 -13.41 2.87
CA PHE A 261 -11.12 -14.75 3.45
C PHE A 261 -11.57 -14.72 4.91
N LEU A 262 -11.48 -13.59 5.63
CA LEU A 262 -11.98 -13.45 7.00
C LEU A 262 -13.50 -13.51 7.08
N ILE A 263 -14.20 -13.15 6.00
CA ILE A 263 -15.66 -13.25 5.91
C ILE A 263 -16.04 -14.73 6.01
N ASP A 264 -16.93 -15.04 6.95
CA ASP A 264 -17.39 -16.38 7.30
C ASP A 264 -16.28 -17.36 7.76
N TYR A 265 -15.05 -16.87 8.02
CA TYR A 265 -13.98 -17.72 8.51
C TYR A 265 -14.24 -18.19 9.94
N LYS A 266 -14.03 -19.50 10.15
CA LYS A 266 -14.13 -20.15 11.45
C LYS A 266 -12.78 -20.70 11.85
N LEU A 267 -12.23 -20.15 12.92
CA LEU A 267 -11.00 -20.64 13.50
C LEU A 267 -11.27 -21.83 14.40
N LYS A 268 -10.50 -22.92 14.23
CA LYS A 268 -10.53 -24.07 15.14
C LYS A 268 -9.50 -23.87 16.24
N ASP A 269 -9.94 -23.96 17.48
CA ASP A 269 -9.04 -23.93 18.63
C ASP A 269 -8.39 -25.30 18.90
N GLU A 270 -7.57 -25.37 19.96
CA GLU A 270 -6.87 -26.59 20.38
C GLU A 270 -7.80 -27.74 20.83
N ASN A 271 -9.04 -27.43 21.22
CA ASN A 271 -10.05 -28.40 21.61
C ASN A 271 -10.91 -28.86 20.43
N GLY A 272 -10.76 -28.22 19.27
CA GLY A 272 -11.50 -28.49 18.05
C GLY A 272 -12.79 -27.70 17.92
N ASP A 273 -13.05 -26.74 18.81
CA ASP A 273 -14.22 -25.86 18.75
C ASP A 273 -14.01 -24.78 17.68
N GLU A 274 -15.07 -24.47 16.92
CA GLU A 274 -15.05 -23.49 15.84
C GLU A 274 -15.55 -22.12 16.33
N HIS A 275 -14.75 -21.08 16.06
CA HIS A 275 -15.02 -19.69 16.46
C HIS A 275 -15.07 -18.79 15.23
N GLU A 276 -16.19 -18.11 14.98
CA GLU A 276 -16.29 -17.12 13.91
C GLU A 276 -15.38 -15.92 14.20
N VAL A 277 -14.52 -15.55 13.25
CA VAL A 277 -13.54 -14.48 13.47
C VAL A 277 -14.18 -13.09 13.41
N MET A 278 -15.08 -12.84 12.46
CA MET A 278 -15.74 -11.53 12.28
C MET A 278 -17.27 -11.62 12.27
N PRO A 279 -17.91 -12.10 13.35
CA PRO A 279 -19.35 -12.38 13.37
C PRO A 279 -20.21 -11.14 13.08
N PHE A 280 -19.82 -9.94 13.55
CA PHE A 280 -20.62 -8.74 13.29
C PHE A 280 -20.52 -8.29 11.83
N VAL A 281 -19.32 -8.23 11.26
CA VAL A 281 -19.10 -7.90 9.85
C VAL A 281 -19.75 -8.94 8.95
N ASN A 282 -19.72 -10.24 9.29
CA ASN A 282 -20.48 -11.29 8.59
C ASN A 282 -21.98 -10.97 8.56
N SER A 283 -22.56 -10.52 9.67
CA SER A 283 -23.98 -10.14 9.73
C SER A 283 -24.34 -9.00 8.77
N LEU A 284 -23.43 -8.03 8.59
CA LEU A 284 -23.58 -6.96 7.61
C LEU A 284 -23.40 -7.48 6.18
N TYR A 285 -22.42 -8.36 5.97
CA TYR A 285 -22.10 -8.94 4.68
C TYR A 285 -23.31 -9.68 4.07
N HIS A 286 -24.04 -10.43 4.90
CA HIS A 286 -25.23 -11.21 4.50
C HIS A 286 -26.56 -10.44 4.58
N SER A 287 -26.55 -9.16 4.94
CA SER A 287 -27.77 -8.37 5.07
C SER A 287 -28.35 -7.95 3.72
N ASN A 288 -29.67 -8.04 3.55
CA ASN A 288 -30.38 -7.48 2.39
C ASN A 288 -30.31 -5.94 2.33
N ASN A 289 -29.81 -5.29 3.37
CA ASN A 289 -29.53 -3.85 3.38
C ASN A 289 -28.10 -3.52 2.89
N SER A 290 -27.30 -4.52 2.54
CA SER A 290 -25.91 -4.36 2.12
C SER A 290 -25.67 -4.79 0.67
N PHE A 291 -24.94 -3.98 -0.09
CA PHE A 291 -24.26 -4.46 -1.29
C PHE A 291 -22.86 -4.93 -0.88
N SER A 292 -22.66 -6.24 -0.87
CA SER A 292 -21.41 -6.89 -0.44
C SER A 292 -20.73 -7.51 -1.65
N PHE A 293 -19.39 -7.52 -1.71
CA PHE A 293 -18.66 -8.01 -2.89
C PHE A 293 -17.67 -9.10 -2.50
N ASP A 294 -17.68 -10.24 -3.20
CA ASP A 294 -16.76 -11.38 -2.97
C ASP A 294 -15.58 -11.43 -3.97
N ASN A 295 -15.67 -10.66 -5.06
CA ASN A 295 -14.64 -10.50 -6.09
C ASN A 295 -14.07 -9.07 -6.12
N PHE A 296 -13.90 -8.46 -4.93
CA PHE A 296 -13.31 -7.14 -4.77
C PHE A 296 -11.84 -7.22 -4.34
N TYR A 297 -10.95 -6.51 -5.03
CA TYR A 297 -9.51 -6.59 -4.82
C TYR A 297 -8.90 -5.25 -4.43
N HIS A 298 -7.88 -5.29 -3.58
CA HIS A 298 -7.05 -4.11 -3.36
C HIS A 298 -6.19 -3.82 -4.60
N GLN A 299 -5.81 -2.55 -4.77
CA GLN A 299 -5.01 -2.11 -5.92
C GLN A 299 -3.79 -1.27 -5.47
N VAL A 300 -3.35 -1.48 -4.23
CA VAL A 300 -2.27 -0.71 -3.60
C VAL A 300 -0.88 -1.18 -4.06
N SER A 301 0.14 -0.39 -3.74
CA SER A 301 1.55 -0.81 -3.83
C SER A 301 2.28 -0.38 -2.57
N ALA A 302 3.38 0.37 -2.70
CA ALA A 302 4.24 0.78 -1.60
C ALA A 302 3.58 1.80 -0.65
N GLY A 303 2.52 2.49 -1.06
CA GLY A 303 1.77 3.39 -0.20
C GLY A 303 0.75 2.71 0.71
N LYS A 304 0.47 1.41 0.50
CA LYS A 304 -0.38 0.60 1.40
C LYS A 304 -1.71 1.30 1.71
N THR A 305 -2.05 1.50 2.98
CA THR A 305 -3.19 2.28 3.45
C THR A 305 -3.37 3.60 2.69
N SER A 306 -2.28 4.37 2.47
CA SER A 306 -2.37 5.66 1.77
C SER A 306 -2.68 5.55 0.27
N ASP A 307 -2.34 4.42 -0.36
CA ASP A 307 -2.76 4.15 -1.75
C ASP A 307 -4.25 3.79 -1.80
N ALA A 308 -4.74 2.98 -0.86
CA ALA A 308 -6.18 2.68 -0.76
C ALA A 308 -6.99 3.96 -0.53
N GLU A 309 -6.52 4.84 0.35
CA GLU A 309 -7.12 6.17 0.53
C GLU A 309 -7.09 7.00 -0.76
N THR A 310 -6.02 6.95 -1.55
CA THR A 310 -5.96 7.64 -2.85
C THR A 310 -7.03 7.09 -3.81
N LEU A 311 -7.14 5.77 -3.92
CA LEU A 311 -8.09 5.06 -4.78
C LEU A 311 -9.54 5.43 -4.42
N LEU A 312 -9.89 5.35 -3.13
CA LEU A 312 -11.24 5.64 -2.66
C LEU A 312 -11.62 7.12 -2.77
N GLU A 313 -10.67 8.03 -2.57
CA GLU A 313 -10.97 9.47 -2.56
C GLU A 313 -10.90 10.12 -3.93
N ASN A 314 -10.17 9.52 -4.89
CA ASN A 314 -9.93 10.15 -6.19
C ASN A 314 -10.31 9.28 -7.39
N SER A 315 -10.56 7.98 -7.22
CA SER A 315 -10.62 7.00 -8.32
C SER A 315 -9.37 7.06 -9.21
N LEU A 316 -8.21 7.28 -8.57
CA LEU A 316 -6.88 7.25 -9.18
C LEU A 316 -6.00 6.27 -8.41
N PHE A 317 -5.10 5.60 -9.10
CA PHE A 317 -4.12 4.73 -8.46
C PHE A 317 -3.09 5.53 -7.66
N GLY A 318 -2.54 4.90 -6.64
CA GLY A 318 -1.29 5.34 -6.02
C GLY A 318 -0.13 5.37 -7.03
N LEU A 319 1.04 5.82 -6.60
CA LEU A 319 2.21 5.84 -7.48
C LEU A 319 2.67 4.43 -7.84
N ASN A 320 3.36 4.29 -8.96
CA ASN A 320 3.98 3.01 -9.30
C ASN A 320 5.20 2.74 -8.42
N GLN A 321 5.64 3.73 -7.63
CA GLN A 321 6.81 3.74 -6.77
C GLN A 321 6.61 4.66 -5.57
N GLY A 322 6.85 4.13 -4.36
CA GLY A 322 6.65 4.83 -3.08
C GLY A 322 5.19 5.29 -2.86
N SER A 323 4.97 6.15 -1.85
CA SER A 323 3.63 6.64 -1.50
C SER A 323 3.29 7.97 -2.19
N LEU A 324 2.11 8.04 -2.81
CA LEU A 324 1.56 9.27 -3.39
C LEU A 324 1.43 10.37 -2.33
N PHE A 325 0.88 10.05 -1.15
CA PHE A 325 0.69 11.01 -0.07
C PHE A 325 2.03 11.63 0.36
N SER A 326 3.05 10.79 0.51
CA SER A 326 4.37 11.23 0.94
C SER A 326 5.09 12.07 -0.11
N GLN A 327 4.95 11.77 -1.39
CA GLN A 327 5.72 12.40 -2.45
C GLN A 327 5.03 13.62 -3.06
N LEU A 328 3.73 13.50 -3.34
CA LEU A 328 2.94 14.42 -4.13
C LEU A 328 1.71 14.96 -3.38
N GLY A 329 1.25 14.29 -2.34
CA GLY A 329 0.00 14.61 -1.63
C GLY A 329 -0.09 16.05 -1.13
N GLY A 330 1.00 16.62 -0.60
CA GLY A 330 1.04 18.03 -0.18
C GLY A 330 1.30 19.04 -1.29
N LYS A 331 1.53 18.60 -2.53
CA LYS A 331 1.98 19.44 -3.66
C LYS A 331 0.95 19.52 -4.79
N ASN A 332 0.27 18.42 -5.07
CA ASN A 332 -0.63 18.29 -6.20
C ASN A 332 -1.99 18.95 -5.96
N THR A 333 -2.68 19.22 -7.07
CA THR A 333 -4.09 19.56 -7.11
C THR A 333 -4.91 18.28 -7.21
N PHE A 334 -5.97 18.16 -6.42
CA PHE A 334 -6.88 17.00 -6.42
C PHE A 334 -8.33 17.46 -6.57
N ASN A 335 -9.12 16.56 -7.14
CA ASN A 335 -10.58 16.66 -7.24
C ASN A 335 -11.22 15.55 -6.39
N ALA A 336 -10.75 15.44 -5.15
CA ALA A 336 -11.09 14.33 -4.26
C ALA A 336 -12.52 14.43 -3.72
N ALA A 337 -13.06 13.30 -3.26
CA ALA A 337 -14.42 13.19 -2.72
C ALA A 337 -14.73 14.22 -1.62
N PRO A 338 -13.85 14.52 -0.63
CA PRO A 338 -14.16 15.51 0.40
C PRO A 338 -14.42 16.90 -0.20
N ALA A 339 -13.50 17.41 -1.03
CA ALA A 339 -13.68 18.69 -1.71
C ALA A 339 -14.92 18.71 -2.62
N LEU A 340 -15.21 17.60 -3.32
CA LEU A 340 -16.40 17.49 -4.16
C LEU A 340 -17.68 17.55 -3.33
N LEU A 341 -17.78 16.74 -2.27
CA LEU A 341 -18.99 16.63 -1.45
C LEU A 341 -19.27 17.94 -0.71
N ASP A 342 -18.24 18.60 -0.18
CA ASP A 342 -18.35 19.94 0.41
C ASP A 342 -18.82 20.97 -0.64
N GLN A 343 -18.04 21.19 -1.70
CA GLN A 343 -18.29 22.29 -2.63
C GLN A 343 -19.54 22.12 -3.49
N LYS A 344 -19.99 20.88 -3.74
CA LYS A 344 -21.11 20.58 -4.64
C LYS A 344 -22.38 20.19 -3.93
N LEU A 345 -22.27 19.57 -2.76
CA LEU A 345 -23.41 19.01 -2.05
C LEU A 345 -23.55 19.53 -0.62
N GLY A 346 -22.61 20.36 -0.14
CA GLY A 346 -22.67 20.99 1.19
C GLY A 346 -22.39 20.02 2.34
N TYR A 347 -21.65 18.94 2.10
CA TYR A 347 -21.32 17.97 3.14
C TYR A 347 -20.24 18.52 4.06
N THR A 348 -20.37 18.31 5.36
CA THR A 348 -19.23 18.46 6.28
C THR A 348 -18.29 17.25 6.12
N THR A 349 -16.98 17.47 6.02
CA THR A 349 -16.02 16.38 5.76
C THR A 349 -15.01 16.20 6.90
N ALA A 350 -14.87 14.97 7.39
CA ALA A 350 -13.99 14.66 8.52
C ALA A 350 -13.27 13.31 8.38
N ALA A 351 -12.02 13.25 8.81
CA ALA A 351 -11.29 11.99 9.00
C ALA A 351 -10.96 11.79 10.49
N PHE A 352 -10.88 10.54 10.93
CA PHE A 352 -10.61 10.12 12.31
C PHE A 352 -9.53 9.06 12.29
N HIS A 353 -8.46 9.24 13.07
CA HIS A 353 -7.40 8.25 13.20
C HIS A 353 -6.66 8.37 14.53
N GLY A 354 -6.43 7.24 15.20
CA GLY A 354 -5.71 7.17 16.47
C GLY A 354 -4.18 7.33 16.39
N ASN A 355 -3.63 7.70 15.23
CA ASN A 355 -2.19 7.92 15.02
C ASN A 355 -1.90 9.41 14.73
N ALA A 356 -0.63 9.80 14.83
CA ALA A 356 -0.18 11.14 14.51
C ALA A 356 -0.54 11.52 13.06
N GLY A 357 -1.10 12.71 12.87
CA GLY A 357 -1.63 13.13 11.57
C GLY A 357 -0.56 13.37 10.51
N ASN A 358 0.72 13.46 10.88
CA ASN A 358 1.82 13.53 9.92
C ASN A 358 2.25 12.16 9.37
N PHE A 359 1.82 11.05 9.98
CA PHE A 359 2.07 9.72 9.45
C PHE A 359 1.44 9.60 8.05
N TRP A 360 2.18 8.97 7.13
CA TRP A 360 1.89 9.00 5.69
C TRP A 360 1.81 10.39 5.04
N ASN A 361 2.07 11.50 5.74
CA ASN A 361 1.83 12.87 5.28
C ASN A 361 0.33 13.25 5.16
N ARG A 362 -0.56 12.67 5.98
CA ARG A 362 -2.00 12.96 5.95
C ARG A 362 -2.32 14.44 6.20
N ASN A 363 -1.67 15.09 7.16
CA ASN A 363 -1.89 16.50 7.50
C ASN A 363 -1.77 17.46 6.30
N GLU A 364 -0.88 17.17 5.35
CA GLU A 364 -0.73 18.00 4.14
C GLU A 364 -1.61 17.49 2.99
N THR A 365 -1.76 16.17 2.87
CA THR A 365 -2.53 15.57 1.77
C THR A 365 -4.03 15.77 1.94
N TYR A 366 -4.56 15.60 3.14
CA TYR A 366 -5.98 15.81 3.44
C TYR A 366 -6.42 17.26 3.21
N LYS A 367 -5.54 18.23 3.43
CA LYS A 367 -5.83 19.63 3.08
C LYS A 367 -6.00 19.77 1.57
N LYS A 368 -5.19 19.07 0.79
CA LYS A 368 -5.30 19.05 -0.68
C LYS A 368 -6.51 18.26 -1.18
N PHE A 369 -6.93 17.22 -0.45
CA PHE A 369 -8.17 16.48 -0.72
C PHE A 369 -9.43 17.27 -0.32
N GLY A 370 -9.30 18.28 0.56
CA GLY A 370 -10.39 19.13 1.00
C GLY A 370 -11.16 18.59 2.21
N TYR A 371 -10.55 17.71 3.02
CA TYR A 371 -11.09 17.41 4.34
C TYR A 371 -11.07 18.67 5.20
N GLN A 372 -12.23 19.08 5.69
CA GLN A 372 -12.38 20.24 6.57
C GLN A 372 -11.85 19.93 7.98
N HIS A 373 -12.05 18.71 8.47
CA HIS A 373 -11.64 18.28 9.80
C HIS A 373 -10.79 17.01 9.75
N PHE A 374 -9.78 16.92 10.63
CA PHE A 374 -9.01 15.71 10.85
C PHE A 374 -8.70 15.55 12.33
N PHE A 375 -9.29 14.52 12.93
CA PHE A 375 -9.08 14.14 14.33
C PHE A 375 -8.00 13.06 14.37
N ASP A 376 -6.74 13.50 14.46
CA ASP A 376 -5.57 12.64 14.63
C ASP A 376 -5.32 12.32 16.12
N ALA A 377 -4.24 11.59 16.44
CA ALA A 377 -3.86 11.23 17.81
C ALA A 377 -3.89 12.39 18.81
N SER A 378 -3.69 13.65 18.40
CA SER A 378 -3.71 14.79 19.31
C SER A 378 -5.09 15.07 19.95
N TYR A 379 -6.15 14.50 19.40
CA TYR A 379 -7.52 14.56 19.91
C TYR A 379 -7.87 13.39 20.84
N TYR A 380 -7.04 12.36 20.90
CA TYR A 380 -7.32 11.18 21.71
C TYR A 380 -6.47 11.17 22.98
N LYS A 381 -6.95 10.45 23.99
CA LYS A 381 -6.15 10.09 25.16
C LYS A 381 -5.46 8.76 24.86
N LEU A 382 -4.15 8.83 24.61
CA LEU A 382 -3.28 7.68 24.41
C LEU A 382 -2.50 7.39 25.70
N ASP A 383 -2.42 6.12 26.06
CA ASP A 383 -1.54 5.59 27.10
C ASP A 383 -1.02 4.20 26.69
N ASP A 384 -0.06 3.67 27.44
CA ASP A 384 0.60 2.39 27.13
C ASP A 384 -0.35 1.17 27.24
N GLU A 385 -1.53 1.33 27.87
CA GLU A 385 -2.51 0.24 28.03
C GLU A 385 -3.53 0.21 26.89
N ASN A 386 -3.78 1.35 26.24
CA ASN A 386 -4.81 1.51 25.21
C ASN A 386 -4.25 1.77 23.79
N SER A 387 -2.93 1.86 23.64
CA SER A 387 -2.28 2.16 22.38
C SER A 387 -1.02 1.31 22.16
N PHE A 388 -0.60 1.22 20.90
CA PHE A 388 0.59 0.51 20.47
C PHE A 388 1.35 1.33 19.42
N GLN A 389 2.39 0.76 18.81
CA GLN A 389 3.30 1.48 17.90
C GLN A 389 2.59 2.29 16.80
N TYR A 390 1.43 1.83 16.30
CA TYR A 390 0.71 2.45 15.19
C TYR A 390 -0.47 3.33 15.61
N GLY A 391 -0.74 3.46 16.91
CA GLY A 391 -1.77 4.36 17.44
C GLY A 391 -2.68 3.71 18.48
N LEU A 392 -3.81 4.37 18.72
CA LEU A 392 -4.85 3.92 19.65
C LEU A 392 -5.53 2.63 19.16
N HIS A 393 -5.82 1.72 20.09
CA HIS A 393 -6.60 0.53 19.77
C HIS A 393 -8.05 0.86 19.37
N ASP A 394 -8.70 -0.03 18.63
CA ASP A 394 -9.92 0.27 17.88
C ASP A 394 -11.13 0.54 18.79
N LYS A 395 -11.33 -0.22 19.87
CA LYS A 395 -12.41 0.07 20.84
C LYS A 395 -12.29 1.47 21.46
N PRO A 396 -11.17 1.85 22.12
CA PRO A 396 -11.03 3.20 22.66
C PRO A 396 -11.01 4.27 21.55
N PHE A 397 -10.56 3.94 20.33
CA PHE A 397 -10.63 4.85 19.19
C PHE A 397 -12.08 5.20 18.83
N PHE A 398 -12.92 4.21 18.49
CA PHE A 398 -14.33 4.46 18.16
C PHE A 398 -15.06 5.11 19.33
N GLN A 399 -14.84 4.64 20.56
CA GLN A 399 -15.43 5.23 21.76
C GLN A 399 -15.10 6.72 21.90
N GLN A 400 -13.83 7.10 21.76
CA GLN A 400 -13.42 8.49 21.92
C GLN A 400 -13.76 9.37 20.71
N SER A 401 -14.00 8.79 19.52
CA SER A 401 -14.36 9.55 18.33
C SER A 401 -15.80 10.06 18.34
N VAL A 402 -16.73 9.43 19.10
CA VAL A 402 -18.15 9.81 19.03
C VAL A 402 -18.44 11.23 19.49
N LYS A 403 -17.67 11.72 20.48
CA LYS A 403 -17.72 13.10 20.98
C LYS A 403 -17.33 14.15 19.95
N TYR A 404 -16.77 13.73 18.82
CA TYR A 404 -16.38 14.59 17.71
C TYR A 404 -17.33 14.39 16.53
N LEU A 405 -17.73 13.14 16.28
CA LEU A 405 -18.75 12.79 15.30
C LEU A 405 -20.07 13.51 15.57
N GLU A 406 -20.48 13.62 16.83
CA GLU A 406 -21.76 14.24 17.21
C GLU A 406 -21.87 15.72 16.86
N HIS A 407 -20.75 16.40 16.62
CA HIS A 407 -20.70 17.83 16.26
C HIS A 407 -20.70 18.09 14.75
N LEU A 408 -20.54 17.06 13.91
CA LEU A 408 -20.57 17.24 12.46
C LEU A 408 -21.97 17.67 12.00
N GLN A 409 -22.04 18.69 11.15
CA GLN A 409 -23.32 19.06 10.53
C GLN A 409 -23.69 18.01 9.48
N GLN A 410 -24.94 17.57 9.51
CA GLN A 410 -25.48 16.62 8.54
C GLN A 410 -26.02 17.35 7.29
N PRO A 411 -25.84 16.79 6.07
CA PRO A 411 -25.15 15.53 5.81
C PRO A 411 -23.62 15.68 5.95
N PHE A 412 -22.94 14.63 6.43
CA PHE A 412 -21.48 14.59 6.52
C PHE A 412 -20.87 13.41 5.77
N TYR A 413 -19.58 13.54 5.47
CA TYR A 413 -18.68 12.51 4.96
C TYR A 413 -17.59 12.27 5.99
N ALA A 414 -17.63 11.14 6.69
CA ALA A 414 -16.73 10.80 7.78
C ALA A 414 -15.96 9.52 7.47
N LYS A 415 -14.63 9.53 7.63
CA LYS A 415 -13.78 8.34 7.48
C LYS A 415 -13.10 7.97 8.79
N PHE A 416 -13.30 6.75 9.26
CA PHE A 416 -12.69 6.17 10.44
C PHE A 416 -11.58 5.19 10.02
N LEU A 417 -10.34 5.52 10.37
CA LEU A 417 -9.15 4.72 10.12
C LEU A 417 -8.80 3.91 11.38
N ALA A 418 -9.43 2.74 11.53
CA ALA A 418 -9.04 1.74 12.53
C ALA A 418 -7.63 1.21 12.24
N VAL A 419 -6.93 0.67 13.24
CA VAL A 419 -5.51 0.30 13.10
C VAL A 419 -5.10 -0.95 13.89
N SER A 420 -5.92 -1.47 14.80
CA SER A 420 -5.49 -2.56 15.70
C SER A 420 -5.12 -3.85 14.97
N ASN A 421 -5.78 -4.14 13.85
CA ASN A 421 -5.44 -5.26 12.99
C ASN A 421 -4.27 -4.92 12.06
N HIS A 422 -3.13 -4.48 12.61
CA HIS A 422 -1.93 -4.12 11.83
C HIS A 422 -0.76 -5.05 12.16
N TYR A 423 0.08 -5.34 11.16
CA TYR A 423 1.31 -6.11 11.36
C TYR A 423 2.17 -5.49 12.48
N PRO A 424 2.72 -6.28 13.42
CA PRO A 424 2.84 -7.74 13.44
C PRO A 424 1.70 -8.50 14.15
N PHE A 425 0.53 -7.87 14.38
CA PHE A 425 -0.67 -8.49 14.95
C PHE A 425 -0.52 -9.07 16.37
N SER A 426 0.51 -8.67 17.11
CA SER A 426 0.87 -9.31 18.38
C SER A 426 0.36 -8.60 19.64
N GLU A 427 -0.16 -7.38 19.48
CA GLU A 427 -0.41 -6.46 20.60
C GLU A 427 -1.91 -6.21 20.74
N LEU A 428 -2.49 -6.82 21.77
CA LEU A 428 -3.81 -6.47 22.30
C LEU A 428 -3.67 -6.27 23.81
N PRO A 429 -4.49 -5.39 24.43
CA PRO A 429 -4.53 -5.24 25.88
C PRO A 429 -4.85 -6.57 26.57
N GLU A 430 -4.31 -6.81 27.77
CA GLU A 430 -4.48 -8.09 28.46
C GLU A 430 -5.96 -8.44 28.70
N ALA A 431 -6.80 -7.44 28.97
CA ALA A 431 -8.24 -7.60 29.16
C ALA A 431 -8.98 -8.04 27.88
N GLU A 432 -8.37 -7.83 26.71
CA GLU A 432 -8.92 -8.17 25.40
C GLU A 432 -8.39 -9.51 24.87
N ASN A 433 -7.45 -10.13 25.58
CA ASN A 433 -7.04 -11.50 25.28
C ASN A 433 -8.16 -12.47 25.68
N GLY A 434 -8.57 -13.29 24.72
CA GLY A 434 -9.44 -14.43 24.98
C GLY A 434 -10.00 -15.09 23.73
N PHE A 435 -10.03 -14.40 22.59
CA PHE A 435 -10.24 -15.08 21.31
C PHE A 435 -9.09 -16.07 21.04
N PRO A 436 -9.36 -17.31 20.59
CA PRO A 436 -8.32 -18.30 20.34
C PRO A 436 -7.27 -17.83 19.34
N LYS A 437 -6.02 -18.21 19.58
CA LYS A 437 -4.89 -17.97 18.67
C LYS A 437 -4.47 -19.28 18.01
N VAL A 438 -4.02 -19.21 16.76
CA VAL A 438 -3.34 -20.35 16.13
C VAL A 438 -1.94 -20.50 16.71
N ASN A 439 -1.35 -21.68 16.55
CA ASN A 439 0.03 -21.97 16.95
C ASN A 439 0.79 -22.51 15.75
N THR A 440 1.10 -21.61 14.82
CA THR A 440 1.82 -21.92 13.58
C THR A 440 3.34 -21.88 13.78
N GLY A 441 3.82 -21.38 14.93
CA GLY A 441 5.22 -21.06 15.17
C GLY A 441 5.64 -19.71 14.60
N ASP A 442 4.73 -19.00 13.92
CA ASP A 442 4.88 -17.65 13.43
C ASP A 442 3.93 -16.71 14.18
N SER A 443 4.48 -15.96 15.15
CA SER A 443 3.71 -15.06 16.00
C SER A 443 2.91 -14.00 15.24
N THR A 444 3.25 -13.73 13.98
CA THR A 444 2.52 -12.76 13.15
C THR A 444 1.19 -13.31 12.62
N ILE A 445 1.13 -14.62 12.36
CA ILE A 445 -0.09 -15.29 11.90
C ILE A 445 -0.96 -15.66 13.11
N ASP A 446 -0.31 -16.08 14.20
CA ASP A 446 -0.95 -16.48 15.45
C ASP A 446 -1.85 -15.37 16.05
N GLY A 447 -1.47 -14.11 15.86
CA GLY A 447 -2.23 -12.96 16.34
C GLY A 447 -3.30 -12.42 15.39
N TYR A 448 -3.20 -12.69 14.08
CA TYR A 448 -4.01 -12.04 13.03
C TYR A 448 -5.52 -12.20 13.25
N PHE A 449 -5.97 -13.42 13.55
CA PHE A 449 -7.40 -13.70 13.75
C PHE A 449 -7.94 -13.04 15.03
N ALA A 450 -7.13 -12.99 16.09
CA ALA A 450 -7.52 -12.34 17.34
C ALA A 450 -7.63 -10.81 17.18
N THR A 451 -6.71 -10.18 16.46
CA THR A 451 -6.80 -8.74 16.18
C THR A 451 -7.96 -8.41 15.24
N ALA A 452 -8.25 -9.26 14.25
CA ALA A 452 -9.44 -9.12 13.40
C ALA A 452 -10.75 -9.23 14.20
N ASN A 453 -10.85 -10.18 15.14
CA ASN A 453 -12.01 -10.32 16.02
C ASN A 453 -12.19 -9.12 16.97
N TYR A 454 -11.08 -8.58 17.49
CA TYR A 454 -11.10 -7.37 18.29
C TYR A 454 -11.64 -6.16 17.50
N THR A 455 -11.18 -5.98 16.26
CA THR A 455 -11.69 -4.93 15.36
C THR A 455 -13.17 -5.14 15.01
N ASP A 456 -13.61 -6.38 14.74
CA ASP A 456 -15.03 -6.72 14.52
C ASP A 456 -15.92 -6.28 15.71
N THR A 457 -15.48 -6.58 16.93
CA THR A 457 -16.17 -6.18 18.15
C THR A 457 -16.22 -4.65 18.31
N ALA A 458 -15.12 -3.96 18.03
CA ALA A 458 -15.09 -2.49 18.10
C ALA A 458 -16.06 -1.85 17.10
N ILE A 459 -16.18 -2.42 15.89
CA ILE A 459 -17.12 -1.97 14.87
C ILE A 459 -18.56 -2.24 15.31
N LYS A 460 -18.83 -3.39 15.93
CA LYS A 460 -20.15 -3.68 16.51
C LYS A 460 -20.56 -2.61 17.53
N GLU A 461 -19.68 -2.28 18.47
CA GLU A 461 -19.94 -1.25 19.48
C GLU A 461 -20.18 0.13 18.85
N PHE A 462 -19.42 0.46 17.79
CA PHE A 462 -19.65 1.68 17.02
C PHE A 462 -21.02 1.69 16.33
N PHE A 463 -21.44 0.57 15.73
CA PHE A 463 -22.78 0.45 15.12
C PHE A 463 -23.91 0.54 16.17
N ASP A 464 -23.70 -0.01 17.36
CA ASP A 464 -24.65 0.11 18.47
C ASP A 464 -24.81 1.58 18.90
N TYR A 465 -23.71 2.35 18.94
CA TYR A 465 -23.77 3.80 19.13
C TYR A 465 -24.47 4.52 17.96
N LEU A 466 -24.18 4.18 16.70
CA LEU A 466 -24.83 4.82 15.55
C LEU A 466 -26.35 4.61 15.60
N LYS A 467 -26.82 3.45 16.05
CA LYS A 467 -28.25 3.17 16.27
C LYS A 467 -28.80 4.01 17.44
N ALA A 468 -28.11 4.03 18.57
CA ALA A 468 -28.56 4.75 19.77
C ALA A 468 -28.60 6.28 19.58
N SER A 469 -27.65 6.83 18.82
CA SER A 469 -27.58 8.27 18.48
C SER A 469 -28.51 8.68 17.32
N GLY A 470 -29.15 7.72 16.66
CA GLY A 470 -30.03 7.95 15.50
C GLY A 470 -29.29 8.19 14.17
N LEU A 471 -27.96 8.12 14.14
CA LEU A 471 -27.15 8.28 12.93
C LEU A 471 -27.32 7.12 11.94
N TYR A 472 -27.58 5.90 12.42
CA TYR A 472 -27.61 4.68 11.60
C TYR A 472 -28.60 4.77 10.44
N GLU A 473 -29.87 5.08 10.70
CA GLU A 473 -30.93 5.10 9.68
C GLU A 473 -30.70 6.16 8.58
N ASN A 474 -30.00 7.25 8.91
CA ASN A 474 -29.69 8.35 8.00
C ASN A 474 -28.29 8.29 7.40
N SER A 475 -27.63 7.13 7.42
CA SER A 475 -26.26 6.98 6.90
C SER A 475 -26.16 5.85 5.88
N MET A 476 -25.32 6.03 4.87
CA MET A 476 -24.68 4.94 4.14
C MET A 476 -23.35 4.65 4.82
N ILE A 477 -23.14 3.40 5.24
CA ILE A 477 -21.94 2.95 5.94
C ILE A 477 -21.16 2.03 5.01
N VAL A 478 -19.93 2.41 4.68
CA VAL A 478 -19.06 1.66 3.76
C VAL A 478 -17.90 1.06 4.54
N LEU A 479 -17.89 -0.27 4.65
CA LEU A 479 -16.77 -1.01 5.22
C LEU A 479 -15.88 -1.50 4.07
N TYR A 480 -14.56 -1.30 4.19
CA TYR A 480 -13.62 -1.78 3.18
C TYR A 480 -12.31 -2.23 3.80
N GLY A 481 -11.76 -3.34 3.29
CA GLY A 481 -10.36 -3.71 3.52
C GLY A 481 -9.44 -2.93 2.59
N ASP A 482 -8.29 -2.52 3.09
CA ASP A 482 -7.35 -1.67 2.36
C ASP A 482 -6.28 -2.45 1.61
N HIS A 483 -5.72 -3.49 2.21
CA HIS A 483 -4.78 -4.39 1.56
C HIS A 483 -4.63 -5.72 2.30
N TYR A 484 -3.80 -6.60 1.75
CA TYR A 484 -3.42 -7.85 2.40
C TYR A 484 -2.76 -7.60 3.77
N GLY A 485 -3.15 -8.37 4.78
CA GLY A 485 -2.52 -8.36 6.11
C GLY A 485 -1.42 -9.39 6.27
N ILE A 486 -1.63 -10.59 5.74
CA ILE A 486 -0.63 -11.66 5.74
C ILE A 486 0.04 -11.70 4.36
N SER A 487 1.38 -11.68 4.33
CA SER A 487 2.12 -11.77 3.07
C SER A 487 1.96 -13.15 2.43
N ASP A 488 2.08 -13.21 1.11
CA ASP A 488 1.95 -14.46 0.34
C ASP A 488 2.89 -15.57 0.84
N SER A 489 4.13 -15.21 1.21
CA SER A 489 5.10 -16.15 1.76
C SER A 489 4.64 -16.78 3.08
N ARG A 490 4.00 -16.00 3.95
CA ARG A 490 3.50 -16.45 5.26
C ARG A 490 2.23 -17.29 5.11
N ILE A 491 1.34 -16.92 4.19
CA ILE A 491 0.17 -17.75 3.85
C ILE A 491 0.62 -19.10 3.31
N LYS A 492 1.61 -19.14 2.42
CA LYS A 492 2.17 -20.39 1.89
C LYS A 492 2.70 -21.32 2.98
N ASP A 493 3.40 -20.76 3.97
CA ASP A 493 3.94 -21.52 5.10
C ASP A 493 2.84 -22.01 6.07
N THR A 494 1.63 -21.46 5.97
CA THR A 494 0.47 -21.78 6.83
C THR A 494 -0.78 -22.18 6.05
N LYS A 495 -0.61 -22.68 4.83
CA LYS A 495 -1.67 -23.03 3.87
C LYS A 495 -2.76 -23.95 4.42
N GLU A 496 -2.42 -24.76 5.43
CA GLU A 496 -3.33 -25.67 6.13
C GLU A 496 -4.47 -24.91 6.83
N LEU A 497 -4.22 -23.69 7.34
CA LEU A 497 -5.25 -22.81 7.92
C LEU A 497 -6.32 -22.40 6.92
N PHE A 498 -5.99 -22.46 5.63
CA PHE A 498 -6.88 -22.09 4.52
C PHE A 498 -7.44 -23.34 3.81
N GLY A 499 -7.25 -24.53 4.40
CA GLY A 499 -7.74 -25.79 3.85
C GLY A 499 -7.03 -26.21 2.55
N LYS A 500 -5.80 -25.74 2.33
CA LYS A 500 -5.04 -25.95 1.09
C LYS A 500 -3.87 -26.89 1.31
N GLU A 501 -3.77 -27.93 0.48
CA GLU A 501 -2.62 -28.84 0.45
C GLU A 501 -1.39 -28.21 -0.23
N ASP A 502 -1.61 -27.31 -1.18
CA ASP A 502 -0.56 -26.50 -1.83
C ASP A 502 -1.02 -25.04 -1.99
N TRP A 503 -0.05 -24.13 -2.06
CA TRP A 503 -0.30 -22.71 -2.26
C TRP A 503 0.27 -22.27 -3.60
N THR A 504 -0.62 -22.17 -4.58
CA THR A 504 -0.26 -21.88 -5.98
C THR A 504 -0.21 -20.38 -6.25
N THR A 505 0.37 -19.99 -7.38
CA THR A 505 0.30 -18.59 -7.87
C THR A 505 -1.15 -18.12 -8.04
N PHE A 506 -2.06 -19.02 -8.40
CA PHE A 506 -3.48 -18.68 -8.48
C PHE A 506 -4.05 -18.35 -7.09
N ASP A 507 -3.76 -19.15 -6.07
CA ASP A 507 -4.19 -18.88 -4.70
C ASP A 507 -3.64 -17.53 -4.19
N ALA A 508 -2.37 -17.22 -4.49
CA ALA A 508 -1.74 -15.94 -4.19
C ALA A 508 -2.49 -14.74 -4.79
N ILE A 509 -3.01 -14.88 -6.02
CA ILE A 509 -3.83 -13.86 -6.70
C ILE A 509 -5.18 -13.72 -6.00
N GLN A 510 -5.85 -14.85 -5.71
CA GLN A 510 -7.16 -14.85 -5.04
C GLN A 510 -7.08 -14.29 -3.61
N ALA A 511 -5.94 -14.47 -2.92
CA ALA A 511 -5.72 -13.91 -1.59
C ALA A 511 -5.61 -12.37 -1.58
N GLN A 512 -5.50 -11.70 -2.74
CA GLN A 512 -5.51 -10.23 -2.82
C GLN A 512 -6.92 -9.62 -2.70
N LYS A 513 -7.95 -10.45 -2.57
CA LYS A 513 -9.31 -9.99 -2.30
C LYS A 513 -9.40 -9.36 -0.90
N VAL A 514 -10.12 -8.26 -0.80
CA VAL A 514 -10.41 -7.54 0.45
C VAL A 514 -11.92 -7.30 0.55
N PRO A 515 -12.51 -7.21 1.76
CA PRO A 515 -13.94 -6.99 1.90
C PRO A 515 -14.35 -5.61 1.40
N LEU A 516 -15.53 -5.54 0.78
CA LEU A 516 -16.27 -4.32 0.54
C LEU A 516 -17.74 -4.56 0.86
N ILE A 517 -18.29 -3.77 1.78
CA ILE A 517 -19.69 -3.81 2.20
C ILE A 517 -20.23 -2.39 2.18
N ILE A 518 -21.22 -2.13 1.33
CA ILE A 518 -21.95 -0.86 1.28
C ILE A 518 -23.31 -1.07 1.94
N HIS A 519 -23.41 -0.71 3.21
CA HIS A 519 -24.59 -0.89 4.03
C HIS A 519 -25.46 0.37 4.05
N ILE A 520 -26.72 0.25 3.64
CA ILE A 520 -27.67 1.37 3.63
C ILE A 520 -28.93 0.90 4.37
N PRO A 521 -29.16 1.31 5.63
CA PRO A 521 -30.34 0.91 6.38
C PRO A 521 -31.64 1.28 5.66
N GLY A 522 -32.59 0.35 5.65
CA GLY A 522 -33.94 0.53 5.10
C GLY A 522 -34.11 0.23 3.61
N GLN A 523 -33.07 -0.11 2.86
CA GLN A 523 -33.18 -0.61 1.47
C GLN A 523 -33.11 -2.14 1.40
N ASP A 524 -33.77 -2.78 0.45
CA ASP A 524 -33.91 -4.25 0.38
C ASP A 524 -33.33 -4.88 -0.90
N LYS A 525 -32.60 -4.10 -1.70
CA LYS A 525 -31.93 -4.49 -2.94
C LYS A 525 -30.51 -5.02 -2.71
N GLY A 526 -30.05 -5.09 -1.47
CA GLY A 526 -28.73 -5.60 -1.12
C GLY A 526 -28.59 -7.08 -1.47
N THR A 527 -27.38 -7.46 -1.89
CA THR A 527 -26.99 -8.83 -2.23
C THR A 527 -25.49 -8.97 -2.08
N ILE A 528 -25.02 -10.22 -1.96
CA ILE A 528 -23.65 -10.56 -2.30
C ILE A 528 -23.54 -10.48 -3.83
N ASN A 529 -22.68 -9.61 -4.32
CA ASN A 529 -22.48 -9.29 -5.71
C ASN A 529 -21.15 -9.89 -6.18
N HIS A 530 -21.23 -10.71 -7.23
CA HIS A 530 -20.10 -11.46 -7.79
C HIS A 530 -19.27 -10.68 -8.82
N THR A 531 -19.58 -9.41 -9.02
CA THR A 531 -18.87 -8.52 -9.94
C THR A 531 -17.39 -8.38 -9.55
N TYR A 532 -16.49 -8.52 -10.53
CA TYR A 532 -15.05 -8.33 -10.32
C TYR A 532 -14.71 -6.85 -10.32
N GLY A 533 -14.32 -6.32 -9.16
CA GLY A 533 -14.06 -4.90 -8.94
C GLY A 533 -12.80 -4.61 -8.14
N GLY A 534 -12.35 -3.37 -8.17
CA GLY A 534 -11.24 -2.90 -7.34
C GLY A 534 -11.52 -1.59 -6.63
N GLN A 535 -10.65 -1.21 -5.71
CA GLN A 535 -10.75 0.04 -4.93
C GLN A 535 -10.94 1.32 -5.77
N VAL A 536 -10.43 1.36 -7.00
CA VAL A 536 -10.62 2.48 -7.93
C VAL A 536 -12.11 2.71 -8.29
N ASP A 537 -12.93 1.67 -8.20
CA ASP A 537 -14.35 1.64 -8.55
C ASP A 537 -15.26 2.16 -7.41
N VAL A 538 -14.73 2.33 -6.20
CA VAL A 538 -15.53 2.69 -5.01
C VAL A 538 -16.10 4.11 -5.12
N LEU A 539 -15.30 5.10 -5.53
CA LEU A 539 -15.78 6.48 -5.66
C LEU A 539 -16.90 6.62 -6.70
N PRO A 540 -16.79 6.13 -7.95
CA PRO A 540 -17.91 6.22 -8.90
C PRO A 540 -19.17 5.48 -8.40
N THR A 541 -19.02 4.34 -7.71
CA THR A 541 -20.14 3.64 -7.07
C THR A 541 -20.82 4.50 -6.01
N LEU A 542 -20.03 5.13 -5.12
CA LEU A 542 -20.52 6.06 -4.10
C LEU A 542 -21.26 7.24 -4.73
N LEU A 543 -20.69 7.86 -5.76
CA LEU A 543 -21.30 9.02 -6.43
C LEU A 543 -22.62 8.65 -7.10
N SER A 544 -22.70 7.47 -7.73
CA SER A 544 -23.93 6.92 -8.29
C SER A 544 -24.99 6.69 -7.21
N LEU A 545 -24.64 6.04 -6.10
CA LEU A 545 -25.56 5.77 -4.98
C LEU A 545 -26.12 7.05 -4.34
N ILE A 546 -25.34 8.13 -4.25
CA ILE A 546 -25.86 9.43 -3.75
C ILE A 546 -26.57 10.27 -4.82
N GLY A 547 -26.60 9.80 -6.07
CA GLY A 547 -27.28 10.43 -7.19
C GLY A 547 -26.53 11.64 -7.77
N TYR A 548 -25.19 11.60 -7.74
CA TYR A 548 -24.33 12.62 -8.30
C TYR A 548 -23.81 12.24 -9.70
N GLU A 549 -23.96 13.17 -10.64
CA GLU A 549 -23.54 13.02 -12.04
C GLU A 549 -22.02 13.19 -12.21
N SER A 550 -21.28 12.08 -12.33
CA SER A 550 -19.81 12.09 -12.31
C SER A 550 -19.12 12.05 -13.69
N ASP A 551 -19.87 12.16 -14.80
CA ASP A 551 -19.30 11.99 -16.15
C ASP A 551 -18.19 12.99 -16.49
N HIS A 552 -18.31 14.19 -15.93
CA HIS A 552 -17.35 15.28 -16.08
C HIS A 552 -16.11 15.14 -15.19
N LEU A 553 -16.05 14.15 -14.29
CA LEU A 553 -14.90 13.90 -13.42
C LEU A 553 -13.90 12.95 -14.08
N MET A 554 -12.63 13.07 -13.67
CA MET A 554 -11.51 12.25 -14.15
C MET A 554 -11.36 10.98 -13.30
N LEU A 555 -12.41 10.17 -13.27
CA LEU A 555 -12.43 8.88 -12.58
C LEU A 555 -11.92 7.78 -13.52
N LEU A 556 -11.07 6.88 -13.02
CA LEU A 556 -10.58 5.73 -13.78
C LEU A 556 -11.38 4.46 -13.52
N GLY A 557 -12.08 4.39 -12.38
CA GLY A 557 -12.97 3.29 -12.05
C GLY A 557 -14.37 3.48 -12.63
N GLN A 558 -15.19 2.45 -12.45
CA GLN A 558 -16.59 2.40 -12.90
C GLN A 558 -17.50 2.05 -11.72
N ASP A 559 -18.78 2.45 -11.79
CA ASP A 559 -19.78 2.04 -10.79
C ASP A 559 -19.90 0.51 -10.75
N LEU A 560 -19.62 -0.11 -9.60
CA LEU A 560 -19.67 -1.55 -9.37
C LEU A 560 -21.08 -2.13 -9.54
N LEU A 561 -22.11 -1.30 -9.42
CA LEU A 561 -23.51 -1.72 -9.57
C LEU A 561 -24.02 -1.52 -11.01
N SER A 562 -23.20 -0.99 -11.91
CA SER A 562 -23.58 -0.80 -13.32
C SER A 562 -23.69 -2.13 -14.08
N PRO A 563 -24.78 -2.38 -14.83
CA PRO A 563 -25.06 -3.69 -15.44
C PRO A 563 -24.11 -4.08 -16.59
N ASN A 564 -23.47 -3.12 -17.27
CA ASN A 564 -22.60 -3.37 -18.44
C ASN A 564 -21.18 -2.84 -18.23
N ARG A 565 -20.68 -2.82 -16.97
CA ARG A 565 -19.30 -2.40 -16.68
C ARG A 565 -18.27 -3.40 -17.19
N ASP A 566 -17.06 -2.90 -17.43
CA ASP A 566 -15.91 -3.76 -17.71
C ASP A 566 -15.43 -4.43 -16.40
N GLU A 567 -15.58 -5.75 -16.31
CA GLU A 567 -15.10 -6.58 -15.19
C GLU A 567 -13.59 -6.87 -15.30
N VAL A 568 -12.77 -5.84 -15.34
CA VAL A 568 -11.30 -5.92 -15.37
C VAL A 568 -10.72 -5.15 -14.18
N VAL A 569 -9.97 -5.84 -13.34
CA VAL A 569 -9.32 -5.25 -12.16
C VAL A 569 -7.81 -5.20 -12.39
N ALA A 570 -7.27 -4.00 -12.56
CA ALA A 570 -5.84 -3.77 -12.70
C ALA A 570 -5.14 -3.80 -11.33
N PHE A 571 -4.08 -4.58 -11.19
CA PHE A 571 -3.15 -4.46 -10.05
C PHE A 571 -2.03 -3.50 -10.39
N ARG A 572 -1.46 -2.86 -9.37
CA ARG A 572 -0.49 -1.77 -9.56
C ARG A 572 0.80 -2.22 -10.27
N ASN A 573 1.16 -3.49 -10.16
CA ASN A 573 2.30 -4.09 -10.84
C ASN A 573 2.03 -4.50 -12.32
N GLY A 574 0.83 -4.21 -12.84
CA GLY A 574 0.41 -4.53 -14.20
C GLY A 574 -0.17 -5.94 -14.37
N ASN A 575 -0.25 -6.74 -13.30
CA ASN A 575 -1.11 -7.91 -13.28
C ASN A 575 -2.58 -7.48 -13.31
N PHE A 576 -3.49 -8.39 -13.62
CA PHE A 576 -4.91 -8.09 -13.59
C PHE A 576 -5.74 -9.35 -13.43
N VAL A 577 -6.98 -9.17 -12.99
CA VAL A 577 -7.99 -10.22 -12.98
C VAL A 577 -9.20 -9.78 -13.78
N THR A 578 -9.82 -10.73 -14.47
CA THR A 578 -11.10 -10.57 -15.16
C THR A 578 -12.13 -11.50 -14.54
N LYS A 579 -13.36 -11.53 -15.06
CA LYS A 579 -14.33 -12.56 -14.69
C LYS A 579 -13.85 -13.98 -14.99
N ASP A 580 -13.25 -14.19 -16.16
CA ASP A 580 -12.97 -15.54 -16.67
C ASP A 580 -11.56 -16.03 -16.32
N TYR A 581 -10.57 -15.12 -16.26
CA TYR A 581 -9.17 -15.49 -16.04
C TYR A 581 -8.38 -14.41 -15.29
N SER A 582 -7.27 -14.84 -14.69
CA SER A 582 -6.28 -14.01 -14.01
C SER A 582 -4.96 -14.01 -14.77
N TYR A 583 -4.34 -12.83 -14.94
CA TYR A 583 -3.04 -12.66 -15.56
C TYR A 583 -1.98 -12.32 -14.51
N HIS A 584 -0.91 -13.12 -14.46
CA HIS A 584 0.22 -12.91 -13.56
C HIS A 584 1.54 -13.10 -14.29
N LYS A 585 2.31 -12.01 -14.45
CA LYS A 585 3.67 -12.02 -15.04
C LYS A 585 3.79 -12.80 -16.37
N GLY A 586 2.75 -12.80 -17.20
CA GLY A 586 2.72 -13.48 -18.51
C GLY A 586 2.02 -14.83 -18.52
N ASP A 587 1.69 -15.37 -17.35
CA ASP A 587 0.89 -16.59 -17.20
C ASP A 587 -0.58 -16.22 -17.02
N VAL A 588 -1.46 -17.02 -17.62
CA VAL A 588 -2.91 -16.85 -17.58
C VAL A 588 -3.51 -18.06 -16.89
N TYR A 589 -4.29 -17.81 -15.84
CA TYR A 589 -4.94 -18.82 -15.02
C TYR A 589 -6.45 -18.71 -15.17
N ASP A 590 -7.13 -19.83 -15.32
CA ASP A 590 -8.59 -19.89 -15.34
C ASP A 590 -9.15 -19.60 -13.93
N ASN A 591 -10.14 -18.72 -13.81
CA ASN A 591 -10.67 -18.34 -12.50
C ASN A 591 -11.62 -19.36 -11.88
N GLN A 592 -12.14 -20.31 -12.66
CA GLN A 592 -13.05 -21.34 -12.15
C GLN A 592 -12.26 -22.54 -11.62
N THR A 593 -11.17 -22.90 -12.29
CA THR A 593 -10.39 -24.12 -12.04
C THR A 593 -9.03 -23.85 -11.39
N GLY A 594 -8.45 -22.66 -11.61
CA GLY A 594 -7.07 -22.33 -11.22
C GLY A 594 -6.00 -22.85 -12.18
N ASP A 595 -6.38 -23.51 -13.28
CA ASP A 595 -5.46 -24.14 -14.21
C ASP A 595 -4.68 -23.13 -15.06
N LEU A 596 -3.42 -23.45 -15.36
CA LEU A 596 -2.58 -22.66 -16.25
C LEU A 596 -3.00 -22.86 -17.72
N LEU A 597 -3.41 -21.77 -18.38
CA LEU A 597 -4.00 -21.79 -19.73
C LEU A 597 -2.99 -21.60 -20.87
N ASN A 598 -1.73 -21.25 -20.57
CA ASN A 598 -0.75 -20.80 -21.57
C ASN A 598 -0.53 -21.74 -22.76
N PHE A 599 -0.69 -23.06 -22.55
CA PHE A 599 -0.45 -24.07 -23.58
C PHE A 599 -1.74 -24.73 -24.09
N SER A 600 -2.78 -24.75 -23.28
CA SER A 600 -4.06 -25.38 -23.60
C SER A 600 -5.00 -24.45 -24.37
N HIS A 601 -4.91 -23.13 -24.13
CA HIS A 601 -5.83 -22.12 -24.66
C HIS A 601 -5.10 -20.86 -25.18
N PRO A 602 -4.36 -20.96 -26.30
CA PRO A 602 -3.60 -19.85 -26.85
C PRO A 602 -4.46 -18.63 -27.25
N GLU A 603 -5.73 -18.84 -27.57
CA GLU A 603 -6.70 -17.79 -27.86
C GLU A 603 -6.98 -16.88 -26.66
N ILE A 604 -7.04 -17.45 -25.45
CA ILE A 604 -7.24 -16.69 -24.20
C ILE A 604 -5.98 -15.88 -23.88
N VAL A 605 -4.81 -16.44 -24.13
CA VAL A 605 -3.53 -15.73 -23.96
C VAL A 605 -3.44 -14.51 -24.88
N GLU A 606 -3.95 -14.60 -26.11
CA GLU A 606 -3.98 -13.44 -27.03
C GLU A 606 -4.99 -12.39 -26.57
N SER A 607 -6.17 -12.81 -26.11
CA SER A 607 -7.14 -11.90 -25.47
C SER A 607 -6.53 -11.17 -24.25
N ALA A 608 -5.78 -11.90 -23.42
CA ALA A 608 -5.10 -11.35 -22.25
C ALA A 608 -4.08 -10.27 -22.61
N LYS A 609 -3.46 -10.31 -23.80
CA LYS A 609 -2.56 -9.22 -24.26
C LYS A 609 -3.31 -7.93 -24.56
N GLU A 610 -4.51 -8.01 -25.13
CA GLU A 610 -5.35 -6.83 -25.38
C GLU A 610 -5.87 -6.24 -24.07
N VAL A 611 -6.30 -7.08 -23.12
CA VAL A 611 -6.66 -6.62 -21.77
C VAL A 611 -5.46 -6.01 -21.05
N LYS A 612 -4.28 -6.62 -21.16
CA LYS A 612 -3.04 -6.08 -20.59
C LYS A 612 -2.72 -4.68 -21.11
N LYS A 613 -2.97 -4.40 -22.39
CA LYS A 613 -2.80 -3.08 -22.98
C LYS A 613 -3.76 -2.06 -22.35
N LYS A 614 -5.03 -2.42 -22.15
CA LYS A 614 -6.01 -1.57 -21.45
C LYS A 614 -5.58 -1.27 -20.02
N VAL A 615 -5.11 -2.29 -19.29
CA VAL A 615 -4.59 -2.17 -17.92
C VAL A 615 -3.39 -1.21 -17.88
N ASP A 616 -2.42 -1.39 -18.78
CA ASP A 616 -1.25 -0.52 -18.86
C ASP A 616 -1.63 0.92 -19.19
N GLU A 617 -2.61 1.12 -20.06
CA GLU A 617 -3.13 2.45 -20.38
C GLU A 617 -3.84 3.10 -19.20
N GLN A 618 -4.64 2.36 -18.42
CA GLN A 618 -5.32 2.88 -17.23
C GLN A 618 -4.30 3.30 -16.16
N LEU A 619 -3.33 2.45 -15.87
CA LEU A 619 -2.25 2.72 -14.91
C LEU A 619 -1.39 3.91 -15.36
N ALA A 620 -1.02 3.97 -16.65
CA ALA A 620 -0.25 5.08 -17.21
C ALA A 620 -1.03 6.40 -17.18
N THR A 621 -2.35 6.36 -17.42
CA THR A 621 -3.20 7.56 -17.34
C THR A 621 -3.19 8.11 -15.91
N SER A 622 -3.34 7.24 -14.90
CA SER A 622 -3.22 7.65 -13.49
C SER A 622 -1.85 8.25 -13.18
N ASP A 623 -0.77 7.64 -13.67
CA ASP A 623 0.59 8.15 -13.48
C ASP A 623 0.82 9.50 -14.14
N GLN A 624 0.27 9.73 -15.33
CA GLN A 624 0.35 11.01 -16.01
C GLN A 624 -0.37 12.10 -15.22
N ILE A 625 -1.59 11.82 -14.74
CA ILE A 625 -2.37 12.76 -13.91
C ILE A 625 -1.59 13.12 -12.65
N ASN A 626 -1.13 12.11 -11.90
CA ASN A 626 -0.45 12.29 -10.64
C ASN A 626 0.93 12.97 -10.81
N ASN A 627 1.81 12.42 -11.65
CA ASN A 627 3.18 12.95 -11.80
C ASN A 627 3.20 14.31 -12.52
N GLY A 628 2.26 14.54 -13.45
CA GLY A 628 2.13 15.81 -14.16
C GLY A 628 1.41 16.90 -13.38
N ASP A 629 0.78 16.57 -12.25
CA ASP A 629 -0.13 17.47 -11.51
C ASP A 629 -1.23 18.02 -12.45
N LEU A 630 -1.74 17.17 -13.35
CA LEU A 630 -2.53 17.61 -14.50
C LEU A 630 -3.90 18.19 -14.13
N LEU A 631 -4.45 17.77 -12.99
CA LEU A 631 -5.72 18.31 -12.49
C LEU A 631 -5.67 19.82 -12.22
N ARG A 632 -4.48 20.41 -12.05
CA ARG A 632 -4.31 21.88 -11.97
C ARG A 632 -4.79 22.63 -13.22
N PHE A 633 -4.95 21.91 -14.34
CA PHE A 633 -5.43 22.43 -15.62
C PHE A 633 -6.88 22.01 -15.92
N TYR A 634 -7.54 21.22 -15.06
CA TYR A 634 -8.84 20.63 -15.35
C TYR A 634 -10.02 21.37 -14.69
N TYR A 635 -10.51 22.40 -15.37
CA TYR A 635 -11.57 23.27 -14.87
C TYR A 635 -12.99 22.68 -15.04
N ASP A 636 -13.18 21.74 -15.96
CA ASP A 636 -14.48 21.14 -16.26
C ASP A 636 -15.04 20.28 -15.12
N SER A 637 -14.20 19.90 -14.14
CA SER A 637 -14.64 19.23 -12.91
C SER A 637 -15.64 20.07 -12.09
N GLY A 638 -15.63 21.39 -12.28
CA GLY A 638 -16.37 22.33 -11.46
C GLY A 638 -15.85 22.46 -10.02
N ILE A 639 -14.89 21.64 -9.58
CA ILE A 639 -14.30 21.71 -8.24
C ILE A 639 -13.23 22.80 -8.26
N LYS A 640 -13.34 23.75 -7.35
CA LYS A 640 -12.33 24.81 -7.21
C LYS A 640 -11.14 24.25 -6.42
N PRO A 641 -9.90 24.67 -6.75
CA PRO A 641 -8.73 24.30 -5.95
C PRO A 641 -8.93 24.64 -4.48
N VAL A 642 -8.66 23.67 -3.60
CA VAL A 642 -8.80 23.85 -2.15
C VAL A 642 -7.77 24.87 -1.65
N LYS A 643 -8.24 25.84 -0.88
CA LYS A 643 -7.40 26.80 -0.15
C LYS A 643 -6.89 26.18 1.13
N THR A 644 -5.73 25.55 1.06
CA THR A 644 -5.15 24.80 2.18
C THR A 644 -4.82 25.66 3.40
N GLU A 645 -4.63 26.97 3.21
CA GLU A 645 -4.39 27.96 4.24
C GLU A 645 -5.61 28.21 5.15
N ASP A 646 -6.81 27.92 4.66
CA ASP A 646 -8.06 28.07 5.41
C ASP A 646 -8.34 26.86 6.33
N ILE A 647 -7.57 25.76 6.16
CA ILE A 647 -7.76 24.50 6.89
C ILE A 647 -6.71 24.37 8.00
N ASN A 648 -7.17 24.38 9.25
CA ASN A 648 -6.34 24.12 10.42
C ASN A 648 -6.92 23.01 11.29
N TYR A 649 -6.35 21.80 11.16
CA TYR A 649 -6.81 20.63 11.91
C TYR A 649 -6.66 20.74 13.42
N LYS A 650 -5.89 21.68 13.97
CA LYS A 650 -5.84 21.92 15.43
C LYS A 650 -7.09 22.62 15.97
N ASN A 651 -7.87 23.25 15.09
CA ASN A 651 -9.05 24.01 15.45
C ASN A 651 -10.35 23.24 15.16
N SER A 652 -10.29 21.99 14.70
CA SER A 652 -11.47 21.29 14.16
C SER A 652 -12.68 21.30 15.11
N ILE A 653 -12.50 21.08 16.40
CA ILE A 653 -13.60 21.18 17.37
C ILE A 653 -14.08 22.60 17.60
N LYS A 654 -13.16 23.56 17.69
CA LYS A 654 -13.54 24.96 17.80
C LYS A 654 -14.39 25.37 16.61
N ASP A 655 -13.97 25.02 15.39
CA ASP A 655 -14.65 25.36 14.15
C ASP A 655 -16.06 24.75 14.10
N LEU A 656 -16.22 23.47 14.47
CA LEU A 656 -17.53 22.82 14.56
C LEU A 656 -18.45 23.50 15.59
N THR A 657 -17.95 23.77 16.80
CA THR A 657 -18.77 24.43 17.84
C THR A 657 -19.13 25.87 17.49
N ASP A 658 -18.30 26.57 16.71
CA ASP A 658 -18.61 27.91 16.23
C ASP A 658 -19.69 27.87 15.14
N ILE A 659 -19.64 26.87 14.25
CA ILE A 659 -20.70 26.61 13.25
C ILE A 659 -22.03 26.30 13.95
N GLU A 660 -22.04 25.45 14.98
CA GLU A 660 -23.23 25.15 15.76
C GLU A 660 -23.85 26.41 16.38
N LYS A 661 -23.02 27.28 16.97
CA LYS A 661 -23.48 28.56 17.54
C LYS A 661 -24.02 29.52 16.48
N GLU A 662 -23.38 29.57 15.32
CA GLU A 662 -23.81 30.42 14.20
C GLU A 662 -25.17 29.97 13.64
N LEU A 663 -25.35 28.65 13.50
CA LEU A 663 -26.59 28.06 12.98
C LEU A 663 -27.73 28.06 14.02
N GLY A 664 -27.42 27.96 15.31
CA GLY A 664 -28.40 27.88 16.39
C GLY A 664 -29.38 26.73 16.15
N GLU A 665 -30.69 27.02 16.17
CA GLU A 665 -31.76 26.06 15.91
C GLU A 665 -31.70 25.40 14.52
N LYS A 666 -30.90 25.93 13.58
CA LYS A 666 -30.70 25.34 12.25
C LYS A 666 -29.56 24.32 12.21
N SER A 667 -28.82 24.14 13.30
CA SER A 667 -27.75 23.16 13.34
C SER A 667 -28.32 21.75 13.19
N THR A 668 -27.66 20.94 12.36
CA THR A 668 -28.04 19.56 12.05
C THR A 668 -27.13 18.53 12.75
N SER A 669 -26.25 18.98 13.65
CA SER A 669 -25.41 18.09 14.43
C SER A 669 -26.25 17.31 15.45
N VAL A 670 -25.80 16.10 15.79
CA VAL A 670 -26.44 15.27 16.81
C VAL A 670 -26.42 15.99 18.15
N TYR A 671 -25.31 16.66 18.49
CA TYR A 671 -25.17 17.44 19.71
C TYR A 671 -26.25 18.54 19.83
N SER A 672 -26.47 19.30 18.75
CA SER A 672 -27.50 20.34 18.73
C SER A 672 -28.91 19.75 18.83
N HIS A 673 -29.18 18.64 18.13
CA HIS A 673 -30.47 17.94 18.23
C HIS A 673 -30.70 17.27 19.59
N ASN A 674 -29.63 16.96 20.33
CA ASN A 674 -29.69 16.44 21.68
C ASN A 674 -29.65 17.55 22.75
N ASN A 675 -30.20 18.73 22.45
CA ASN A 675 -30.29 19.87 23.37
C ASN A 675 -28.93 20.31 23.95
N GLN A 676 -27.87 20.27 23.15
CA GLN A 676 -26.51 20.63 23.58
C GLN A 676 -25.98 19.73 24.71
N HIS A 677 -26.39 18.47 24.72
CA HIS A 677 -25.84 17.44 25.58
C HIS A 677 -25.09 16.39 24.74
N SER A 678 -23.92 16.00 25.22
CA SER A 678 -23.14 14.96 24.57
C SER A 678 -23.86 13.61 24.64
N THR A 679 -23.66 12.82 23.59
CA THR A 679 -24.14 11.45 23.42
C THR A 679 -23.06 10.41 23.70
N GLU A 680 -21.89 10.82 24.22
CA GLU A 680 -20.80 9.91 24.63
C GLU A 680 -21.28 8.76 25.52
N GLU A 681 -22.23 9.04 26.43
CA GLU A 681 -22.78 8.04 27.35
C GLU A 681 -23.59 6.93 26.67
N LEU A 682 -24.00 7.12 25.41
CA LEU A 682 -24.66 6.09 24.61
C LEU A 682 -23.68 5.03 24.13
N TYR A 683 -22.39 5.36 24.01
CA TYR A 683 -21.37 4.38 23.64
C TYR A 683 -21.10 3.44 24.81
N LYS A 684 -21.26 2.13 24.58
CA LYS A 684 -20.96 1.09 25.55
C LYS A 684 -19.82 0.25 25.02
N THR A 685 -18.79 0.08 25.85
CA THR A 685 -17.66 -0.79 25.55
C THR A 685 -17.45 -1.74 26.71
N ARG A 686 -17.03 -2.97 26.40
CA ARG A 686 -16.66 -3.99 27.36
C ARG A 686 -15.43 -4.72 26.85
N SER A 687 -14.58 -5.17 27.75
CA SER A 687 -13.46 -6.05 27.42
C SER A 687 -13.93 -7.45 27.03
N TYR A 688 -13.10 -8.19 26.29
CA TYR A 688 -13.39 -9.59 25.97
C TYR A 688 -13.74 -10.41 27.22
N LYS A 689 -12.94 -10.29 28.30
CA LYS A 689 -13.18 -11.00 29.56
C LYS A 689 -14.56 -10.67 30.16
N GLU A 690 -14.99 -9.41 30.09
CA GLU A 690 -16.31 -9.00 30.57
C GLU A 690 -17.46 -9.56 29.72
N TYR A 691 -17.27 -9.71 28.40
CA TYR A 691 -18.26 -10.36 27.53
C TYR A 691 -18.40 -11.86 27.86
N THR A 692 -17.31 -12.57 28.15
CA THR A 692 -17.34 -14.01 28.44
C THR A 692 -17.85 -14.33 29.85
N GLU A 693 -17.48 -13.54 30.87
CA GLU A 693 -17.92 -13.77 32.26
C GLU A 693 -19.43 -13.54 32.48
N GLU A 694 -20.09 -12.80 31.60
CA GLU A 694 -21.54 -12.62 31.61
C GLU A 694 -22.26 -13.71 30.81
N ALA A 695 -21.63 -14.27 29.77
CA ALA A 695 -22.19 -15.39 29.01
C ALA A 695 -22.22 -16.71 29.84
N ASP A 696 -21.30 -16.84 30.80
CA ASP A 696 -21.23 -17.98 31.74
C ASP A 696 -22.15 -17.83 32.97
N LYS A 697 -22.91 -16.72 33.09
CA LYS A 697 -23.90 -16.46 34.16
C LYS A 697 -25.32 -16.57 33.64
#